data_AF-A0A702DA13-F1
#
_entry.id   AF-A0A702DA13-F1
#
_cell.length_a   1.000
_cell.length_b   1.000
_cell.length_c   1.000
_cell.angle_alpha   90.00
_cell.angle_beta   90.00
_cell.angle_gamma   90.00
#
_symmetry.space_group_name_H-M   'P 1'
#
loop_
_entity.id
_entity.type
_entity.pdbx_description
1 polymer ?
#
loop_
_entity_poly.entity_id
_entity_poly.type
_entity_poly.pdbx_seq_one_letter_code
_entity_poly.pdbx_strand_id
1 'polypeptide(L)'
;MSVLPKIVWPIPSNNRGSEFKNQKEILSHLGGESTGLYMIGRSGMWHGGIHITEATTPWCALSGNAPLEAMDFPVPFKGEQAVQCMADGEVVAYRVCKDYLTLAWESGPLSFSGSFVLVKHYIQLGEKKESGLHFYTLYMHLAPYSAYESESENQWIAQDTLKAFSEMDWLTAKLTSEQLQPQIAGYMPAGANVEWDSSDASLNAVGYNQRQYGLVTLKSLPDADGNTDDKKKGSTSLIPGNRYWVVVDNNNIKPAPGAGPSWWRKLMPPAKEAMKFDQIVCPSPFAITAGDPVGHMGYYQAPKDGEYEACYQVHIECTSMDDNLEKFLTNPERVGEKNSLWLKYTPGLTLYKKDVATGTFTKDTRVTTTTRILPLNQVQTEADKSTKQEYWQLRPENAYVPRGQAEPQLLSQYDPAKLGFRTETAEPTSFDYLDGKNQPVGFFRSLINSLYEAATDDTRTSHALVKHNYQRLLDKIDSGSDRYSPMEYWRALHNPDYRDVIQKTIAKHPSDWYFKKSDAIWQPFLNALKKEAPEWKKYSEDFLDKMAWMQDVTTEKLGPTLWHMHPIMFLGAMINIKKQHTGLFTVQDGKDALRKIYDKYGKDMSVIVERIFRIETTHFTSGQYQHCGAPGMEVHGSPPAYGWSSDFFAQHPGYQPTGIWSKKEGKGLSGQGGNTQVTDKSKQFVVFYSVESSMEYIVHYINKHSGNYSWWYSTQESAQKLYRKECGAIIPKFTNEFSDAKQ
;
A
#
# COMPACT_ATOMS: atom_id res chain seq x y z
N MET A 1 -14.70 -18.83 -6.52
CA MET A 1 -15.01 -17.39 -6.43
C MET A 1 -13.68 -16.64 -6.47
N SER A 2 -13.62 -15.49 -7.13
CA SER A 2 -12.40 -14.67 -7.14
C SER A 2 -12.02 -14.24 -5.73
N VAL A 3 -10.72 -14.08 -5.51
CA VAL A 3 -10.10 -13.65 -4.25
C VAL A 3 -9.15 -12.51 -4.61
N LEU A 4 -9.60 -11.27 -4.40
CA LEU A 4 -8.79 -10.09 -4.65
C LEU A 4 -8.40 -9.51 -3.29
N PRO A 5 -7.17 -9.75 -2.80
CA PRO A 5 -6.72 -9.12 -1.58
C PRO A 5 -6.73 -7.60 -1.76
N LYS A 6 -7.02 -6.86 -0.68
CA LYS A 6 -6.69 -5.45 -0.64
C LYS A 6 -5.19 -5.33 -0.81
N ILE A 7 -4.75 -4.33 -1.58
CA ILE A 7 -3.33 -4.04 -1.81
C ILE A 7 -3.11 -2.55 -1.53
N VAL A 8 -2.05 -2.24 -0.80
CA VAL A 8 -1.59 -0.88 -0.48
C VAL A 8 -0.08 -0.77 -0.71
N TRP A 9 0.44 0.46 -0.66
CA TRP A 9 1.88 0.67 -0.71
C TRP A 9 2.54 0.30 0.63
N PRO A 10 3.81 -0.15 0.65
CA PRO A 10 4.46 -0.56 1.90
C PRO A 10 4.81 0.61 2.82
N ILE A 11 4.70 1.85 2.34
CA ILE A 11 5.02 3.06 3.08
C ILE A 11 4.02 4.17 2.70
N PRO A 12 3.68 5.07 3.63
CA PRO A 12 2.95 6.29 3.31
C PRO A 12 3.87 7.32 2.64
N SER A 13 3.27 8.26 1.92
CA SER A 13 3.96 9.34 1.19
C SER A 13 4.44 10.50 2.06
N ASN A 14 4.02 10.54 3.33
CA ASN A 14 4.48 11.54 4.30
C ASN A 14 4.23 11.07 5.75
N ASN A 15 4.75 11.86 6.69
CA ASN A 15 4.60 11.65 8.14
C ASN A 15 3.17 11.72 8.68
N ARG A 16 2.18 12.11 7.88
CA ARG A 16 0.75 12.13 8.25
C ARG A 16 0.01 10.86 7.83
N GLY A 17 0.70 9.90 7.22
CA GLY A 17 0.09 8.66 6.75
C GLY A 17 -0.70 8.81 5.45
N SER A 18 -0.39 9.81 4.62
CA SER A 18 -1.04 9.94 3.31
C SER A 18 -0.58 8.84 2.35
N GLU A 19 -1.46 8.43 1.43
CA GLU A 19 -1.13 7.43 0.41
C GLU A 19 -0.46 8.05 -0.82
N PHE A 20 0.34 7.25 -1.54
CA PHE A 20 0.75 7.60 -2.91
C PHE A 20 -0.43 7.43 -3.87
N LYS A 21 -0.60 8.35 -4.82
CA LYS A 21 -1.75 8.38 -5.73
C LYS A 21 -1.73 7.24 -6.74
N ASN A 22 -0.53 6.80 -7.12
CA ASN A 22 -0.35 5.75 -8.12
C ASN A 22 1.07 5.16 -8.06
N GLN A 23 1.25 4.05 -8.77
CA GLN A 23 2.51 3.31 -8.86
C GLN A 23 3.69 4.18 -9.35
N LYS A 24 3.46 5.11 -10.27
CA LYS A 24 4.53 5.97 -10.81
C LYS A 24 5.09 6.90 -9.72
N GLU A 25 4.23 7.41 -8.83
CA GLU A 25 4.63 8.31 -7.74
C GLU A 25 5.54 7.60 -6.74
N ILE A 26 5.15 6.42 -6.24
CA ILE A 26 6.00 5.64 -5.33
C ILE A 26 7.28 5.15 -6.01
N LEU A 27 7.24 4.69 -7.26
CA LEU A 27 8.47 4.31 -7.97
C LEU A 27 9.39 5.53 -8.22
N SER A 28 8.84 6.74 -8.30
CA SER A 28 9.65 7.96 -8.37
C SER A 28 10.26 8.31 -7.02
N HIS A 29 9.51 8.12 -5.92
CA HIS A 29 9.99 8.29 -4.55
C HIS A 29 11.17 7.36 -4.27
N LEU A 30 11.03 6.07 -4.60
CA LEU A 30 12.11 5.09 -4.49
C LEU A 30 13.29 5.35 -5.43
N GLY A 31 13.10 6.17 -6.47
CA GLY A 31 14.21 6.63 -7.32
C GLY A 31 15.21 7.55 -6.59
N GLY A 32 14.85 8.04 -5.40
CA GLY A 32 15.77 8.77 -4.51
C GLY A 32 16.70 7.86 -3.70
N GLU A 33 16.46 6.55 -3.67
CA GLU A 33 17.32 5.59 -2.97
C GLU A 33 18.65 5.41 -3.70
N SER A 34 19.75 5.38 -2.95
CA SER A 34 21.11 5.30 -3.50
C SER A 34 21.57 3.87 -3.79
N THR A 35 20.93 2.87 -3.16
CA THR A 35 21.27 1.45 -3.22
C THR A 35 20.02 0.58 -3.07
N GLY A 36 20.19 -0.76 -3.06
CA GLY A 36 19.08 -1.70 -2.82
C GLY A 36 18.03 -1.71 -3.93
N LEU A 37 18.45 -1.56 -5.19
CA LEU A 37 17.56 -1.65 -6.35
C LEU A 37 17.40 -3.11 -6.78
N TYR A 38 16.17 -3.51 -7.08
CA TYR A 38 15.88 -4.79 -7.72
C TYR A 38 16.55 -4.86 -9.10
N MET A 39 17.66 -5.57 -9.18
CA MET A 39 17.70 -7.04 -9.19
C MET A 39 19.15 -7.50 -8.97
N ILE A 40 20.10 -6.68 -9.43
CA ILE A 40 21.53 -6.79 -9.15
C ILE A 40 21.97 -5.53 -8.41
N GLY A 41 22.47 -5.69 -7.20
CA GLY A 41 22.92 -4.60 -6.33
C GLY A 41 24.17 -3.88 -6.86
N ARG A 42 24.50 -2.73 -6.26
CA ARG A 42 25.67 -1.91 -6.65
C ARG A 42 27.01 -2.66 -6.49
N SER A 43 27.04 -3.64 -5.59
CA SER A 43 28.16 -4.55 -5.39
C SER A 43 28.32 -5.60 -6.49
N GLY A 44 27.37 -5.72 -7.42
CA GLY A 44 27.35 -6.79 -8.42
C GLY A 44 26.59 -8.05 -7.99
N MET A 45 26.20 -8.12 -6.71
CA MET A 45 25.50 -9.27 -6.14
C MET A 45 24.02 -9.31 -6.56
N TRP A 46 23.45 -10.52 -6.59
CA TRP A 46 22.01 -10.74 -6.62
C TRP A 46 21.30 -9.92 -5.53
N HIS A 47 20.12 -9.39 -5.86
CA HIS A 47 19.29 -8.61 -4.96
C HIS A 47 17.80 -8.83 -5.29
N GLY A 48 17.14 -9.75 -4.59
CA GLY A 48 15.76 -10.20 -4.87
C GLY A 48 14.67 -9.17 -4.53
N GLY A 49 15.02 -8.13 -3.78
CA GLY A 49 14.07 -7.14 -3.26
C GLY A 49 14.38 -5.70 -3.59
N ILE A 50 13.87 -4.82 -2.73
CA ILE A 50 14.16 -3.38 -2.70
C ILE A 50 14.54 -2.95 -1.29
N HIS A 51 15.40 -1.94 -1.17
CA HIS A 51 15.58 -1.21 0.09
C HIS A 51 14.73 0.06 0.08
N ILE A 52 14.20 0.40 1.24
CA ILE A 52 13.64 1.72 1.52
C ILE A 52 14.35 2.25 2.75
N THR A 53 14.87 3.47 2.70
CA THR A 53 15.69 4.05 3.77
C THR A 53 15.10 5.35 4.33
N GLU A 54 15.66 5.81 5.43
CA GLU A 54 15.38 7.13 6.01
C GLU A 54 15.71 8.29 5.08
N ALA A 55 16.55 8.08 4.07
CA ALA A 55 16.90 9.13 3.11
C ALA A 55 15.69 9.62 2.31
N THR A 56 14.74 8.73 1.99
CA THR A 56 13.51 9.10 1.29
C THR A 56 12.28 9.07 2.20
N THR A 57 12.26 8.20 3.21
CA THR A 57 11.10 7.96 4.08
C THR A 57 11.48 8.02 5.57
N PRO A 58 11.98 9.17 6.06
CA PRO A 58 12.48 9.29 7.44
C PRO A 58 11.41 9.04 8.51
N TRP A 59 10.15 9.29 8.20
CA TRP A 59 9.02 9.04 9.12
C TRP A 59 8.73 7.56 9.37
N CYS A 60 9.38 6.64 8.65
CA CYS A 60 9.31 5.20 8.90
C CYS A 60 10.50 4.63 9.67
N ALA A 61 11.52 5.44 9.94
CA ALA A 61 12.65 5.06 10.77
C ALA A 61 12.29 5.20 12.26
N LEU A 62 12.73 4.24 13.07
CA LEU A 62 12.53 4.27 14.51
C LEU A 62 13.88 4.09 15.22
N SER A 63 14.32 5.14 15.91
CA SER A 63 15.55 5.10 16.69
C SER A 63 15.35 4.41 18.03
N GLY A 64 16.25 3.49 18.35
CA GLY A 64 16.38 2.92 19.68
C GLY A 64 17.25 3.78 20.60
N ASN A 65 17.67 3.17 21.71
CA ASN A 65 18.54 3.78 22.71
C ASN A 65 20.02 3.38 22.55
N ALA A 66 20.41 2.74 21.44
CA ALA A 66 21.79 2.28 21.27
C ALA A 66 22.72 3.51 21.09
N PRO A 67 23.85 3.61 21.83
CA PRO A 67 24.74 4.76 21.73
C PRO A 67 25.27 5.03 20.31
N LEU A 68 25.46 3.98 19.51
CA LEU A 68 25.90 4.10 18.11
C LEU A 68 24.85 4.78 17.23
N GLU A 69 23.56 4.54 17.47
CA GLU A 69 22.48 5.23 16.75
C GLU A 69 22.56 6.74 16.98
N ALA A 70 22.79 7.18 18.23
CA ALA A 70 22.92 8.59 18.57
C ALA A 70 24.19 9.25 18.02
N MET A 71 25.25 8.47 17.74
CA MET A 71 26.47 8.98 17.11
C MET A 71 26.26 9.22 15.62
N ASP A 72 25.67 8.26 14.91
CA ASP A 72 25.44 8.35 13.47
C ASP A 72 24.25 9.27 13.13
N PHE A 73 23.22 9.26 13.98
CA PHE A 73 22.00 10.04 13.85
C PHE A 73 21.72 10.82 15.15
N PRO A 74 22.32 12.02 15.32
CA PRO A 74 22.18 12.82 16.55
C PRO A 74 20.75 13.26 16.89
N VAL A 75 19.85 13.21 15.91
CA VAL A 75 18.42 13.47 16.09
C VAL A 75 17.68 12.14 15.91
N PRO A 76 17.05 11.60 16.96
CA PRO A 76 16.35 10.32 16.86
C PRO A 76 15.11 10.42 15.98
N PHE A 77 14.87 9.38 15.18
CA PHE A 77 13.64 9.20 14.42
C PHE A 77 12.55 8.62 15.31
N LYS A 78 11.32 9.14 15.15
CA LYS A 78 10.20 8.85 16.03
C LYS A 78 9.27 7.75 15.52
N GLY A 79 9.54 7.14 14.37
CA GLY A 79 8.63 6.18 13.77
C GLY A 79 7.20 6.72 13.58
N GLU A 80 7.03 7.95 13.10
CA GLU A 80 5.69 8.56 13.00
C GLU A 80 4.72 7.73 12.15
N GLN A 81 5.23 6.91 11.22
CA GLN A 81 4.45 5.93 10.49
C GLN A 81 5.19 4.60 10.39
N ALA A 82 4.46 3.50 10.40
CA ALA A 82 5.04 2.18 10.19
C ALA A 82 5.21 1.84 8.71
N VAL A 83 6.11 0.89 8.45
CA VAL A 83 6.06 0.06 7.24
C VAL A 83 4.77 -0.77 7.29
N GLN A 84 4.07 -0.84 6.17
CA GLN A 84 2.74 -1.44 6.05
C GLN A 84 2.77 -2.79 5.34
N CYS A 85 1.90 -3.70 5.78
CA CYS A 85 1.61 -4.93 5.06
C CYS A 85 1.01 -4.56 3.69
N MET A 86 1.59 -5.05 2.60
CA MET A 86 1.24 -4.62 1.25
C MET A 86 -0.04 -5.27 0.74
N ALA A 87 -0.38 -6.46 1.24
CA ALA A 87 -1.55 -7.21 0.78
C ALA A 87 -2.15 -8.03 1.92
N ASP A 88 -3.45 -8.30 1.87
CA ASP A 88 -4.09 -9.21 2.83
C ASP A 88 -3.40 -10.59 2.78
N GLY A 89 -3.18 -11.18 3.94
CA GLY A 89 -2.47 -12.45 4.05
C GLY A 89 -2.40 -12.98 5.47
N GLU A 90 -1.45 -13.89 5.68
CA GLU A 90 -1.21 -14.54 6.97
C GLU A 90 0.27 -14.47 7.31
N VAL A 91 0.60 -14.13 8.56
CA VAL A 91 1.99 -14.22 9.05
C VAL A 91 2.32 -15.70 9.23
N VAL A 92 3.37 -16.18 8.53
CA VAL A 92 3.75 -17.60 8.49
C VAL A 92 5.12 -17.88 9.07
N ALA A 93 5.99 -16.86 9.15
CA ALA A 93 7.26 -16.93 9.86
C ALA A 93 7.68 -15.53 10.32
N TYR A 94 8.45 -15.46 11.40
CA TYR A 94 9.07 -14.21 11.84
C TYR A 94 10.32 -14.47 12.68
N ARG A 95 11.15 -13.43 12.83
CA ARG A 95 12.17 -13.32 13.88
C ARG A 95 12.03 -11.94 14.51
N VAL A 96 11.81 -11.88 15.82
CA VAL A 96 11.88 -10.64 16.58
C VAL A 96 13.21 -10.65 17.32
N CYS A 97 14.15 -9.79 16.93
CA CYS A 97 15.39 -9.64 17.69
C CYS A 97 15.10 -8.83 18.96
N LYS A 98 15.69 -9.26 20.09
CA LYS A 98 15.58 -8.48 21.33
C LYS A 98 16.29 -7.13 21.18
N ASP A 99 17.45 -7.15 20.54
CA ASP A 99 18.27 -5.99 20.24
C ASP A 99 19.00 -6.16 18.90
N TYR A 100 19.74 -5.15 18.45
CA TYR A 100 20.54 -5.23 17.22
C TYR A 100 21.58 -6.35 17.28
N LEU A 101 21.79 -7.03 16.14
CA LEU A 101 22.87 -8.00 15.98
C LEU A 101 24.17 -7.25 15.72
N THR A 102 25.29 -7.79 16.21
CA THR A 102 26.62 -7.22 15.97
C THR A 102 27.55 -8.17 15.22
N LEU A 103 28.42 -7.60 14.40
CA LEU A 103 29.48 -8.27 13.65
C LEU A 103 30.80 -7.52 13.84
N ALA A 104 31.90 -8.25 13.98
CA ALA A 104 33.22 -7.63 14.12
C ALA A 104 33.66 -6.98 12.80
N TRP A 105 34.18 -5.76 12.87
CA TRP A 105 34.78 -5.04 11.74
C TRP A 105 36.00 -4.23 12.20
N GLU A 106 36.77 -3.72 11.23
CA GLU A 106 38.03 -2.99 11.48
C GLU A 106 37.83 -1.71 12.31
N SER A 107 36.72 -1.00 12.07
CA SER A 107 36.36 0.23 12.80
C SER A 107 35.65 -0.01 14.13
N GLY A 108 35.38 -1.28 14.48
CA GLY A 108 34.60 -1.68 15.65
C GLY A 108 33.46 -2.63 15.28
N PRO A 109 32.66 -3.10 16.25
CA PRO A 109 31.50 -3.93 15.96
C PRO A 109 30.43 -3.13 15.21
N LEU A 110 30.01 -3.64 14.05
CA LEU A 110 28.90 -3.08 13.26
C LEU A 110 27.58 -3.68 13.72
N SER A 111 26.57 -2.82 13.88
CA SER A 111 25.22 -3.18 14.31
C SER A 111 24.25 -3.22 13.14
N PHE A 112 23.34 -4.19 13.15
CA PHE A 112 22.27 -4.27 12.16
C PHE A 112 21.06 -5.00 12.71
N SER A 113 19.88 -4.66 12.22
CA SER A 113 18.68 -5.40 12.59
C SER A 113 18.57 -6.73 11.86
N GLY A 114 18.32 -7.79 12.64
CA GLY A 114 17.96 -9.10 12.14
C GLY A 114 16.45 -9.39 12.16
N SER A 115 15.61 -8.48 12.65
CA SER A 115 14.17 -8.76 12.76
C SER A 115 13.51 -8.82 11.39
N PHE A 116 12.56 -9.75 11.23
CA PHE A 116 11.75 -9.86 10.03
C PHE A 116 10.38 -10.46 10.28
N VAL A 117 9.47 -10.22 9.33
CA VAL A 117 8.20 -10.94 9.22
C VAL A 117 7.99 -11.40 7.78
N LEU A 118 7.50 -12.63 7.62
CA LEU A 118 7.14 -13.24 6.35
C LEU A 118 5.62 -13.42 6.29
N VAL A 119 4.99 -12.81 5.29
CA VAL A 119 3.54 -12.88 5.08
C VAL A 119 3.26 -13.69 3.83
N LYS A 120 2.36 -14.68 3.94
CA LYS A 120 1.84 -15.47 2.82
C LYS A 120 0.54 -14.88 2.32
N HIS A 121 0.41 -14.80 1.01
CA HIS A 121 -0.76 -14.22 0.35
C HIS A 121 -1.38 -15.21 -0.63
N TYR A 122 -2.63 -14.93 -1.00
CA TYR A 122 -3.31 -15.61 -2.08
C TYR A 122 -4.13 -14.61 -2.90
N ILE A 123 -3.92 -14.62 -4.21
CA ILE A 123 -4.73 -13.86 -5.17
C ILE A 123 -5.33 -14.83 -6.18
N GLN A 124 -6.62 -14.70 -6.45
CA GLN A 124 -7.31 -15.42 -7.53
C GLN A 124 -8.16 -14.45 -8.33
N LEU A 125 -7.75 -14.18 -9.56
CA LEU A 125 -8.39 -13.15 -10.39
C LEU A 125 -9.79 -13.59 -10.85
N GLY A 126 -9.91 -14.85 -11.28
CA GLY A 126 -11.14 -15.44 -11.84
C GLY A 126 -11.77 -16.47 -10.89
N GLU A 127 -12.58 -17.38 -11.44
CA GLU A 127 -13.29 -18.36 -10.63
C GLU A 127 -12.49 -19.65 -10.42
N LYS A 128 -11.57 -19.96 -11.34
CA LYS A 128 -10.78 -21.19 -11.36
C LYS A 128 -9.46 -21.02 -10.64
N LYS A 129 -8.95 -22.11 -10.06
CA LYS A 129 -7.65 -22.14 -9.37
C LYS A 129 -6.47 -21.72 -10.26
N GLU A 130 -6.62 -21.86 -11.58
CA GLU A 130 -5.61 -21.55 -12.58
C GLU A 130 -5.36 -20.05 -12.74
N SER A 131 -6.31 -19.22 -12.30
CA SER A 131 -6.13 -17.77 -12.15
C SER A 131 -5.67 -17.39 -10.73
N GLY A 132 -5.29 -18.38 -9.93
CA GLY A 132 -4.77 -18.26 -8.57
C GLY A 132 -3.25 -18.17 -8.52
N LEU A 133 -2.72 -17.52 -7.49
CA LEU A 133 -1.29 -17.45 -7.21
C LEU A 133 -1.06 -17.33 -5.70
N HIS A 134 -0.25 -18.22 -5.15
CA HIS A 134 0.39 -18.02 -3.85
C HIS A 134 1.70 -17.25 -4.00
N PHE A 135 1.90 -16.26 -3.15
CA PHE A 135 3.14 -15.50 -3.08
C PHE A 135 3.40 -15.04 -1.64
N TYR A 136 4.60 -14.56 -1.38
CA TYR A 136 5.07 -14.13 -0.08
C TYR A 136 5.64 -12.72 -0.17
N THR A 137 5.49 -11.96 0.92
CA THR A 137 6.27 -10.74 1.13
C THR A 137 7.14 -10.89 2.37
N LEU A 138 8.44 -10.64 2.20
CA LEU A 138 9.42 -10.60 3.28
C LEU A 138 9.68 -9.14 3.64
N TYR A 139 9.61 -8.80 4.92
CA TYR A 139 10.03 -7.50 5.46
C TYR A 139 11.22 -7.74 6.40
N MET A 140 12.43 -7.49 5.91
CA MET A 140 13.70 -7.74 6.61
C MET A 140 14.30 -6.43 7.12
N HIS A 141 15.14 -6.52 8.16
CA HIS A 141 15.78 -5.38 8.83
C HIS A 141 14.80 -4.45 9.58
N LEU A 142 13.66 -4.98 10.04
CA LEU A 142 12.72 -4.21 10.86
C LEU A 142 13.33 -3.86 12.23
N ALA A 143 12.94 -2.75 12.86
CA ALA A 143 13.47 -2.35 14.17
C ALA A 143 13.34 -3.50 15.23
N PRO A 144 14.35 -3.70 16.09
CA PRO A 144 14.31 -4.72 17.15
C PRO A 144 13.33 -4.33 18.25
N TYR A 145 13.02 -5.27 19.15
CA TYR A 145 12.13 -5.03 20.29
C TYR A 145 12.59 -3.87 21.18
N SER A 146 13.90 -3.77 21.47
CA SER A 146 14.51 -2.69 22.25
C SER A 146 14.21 -1.28 21.70
N ALA A 147 14.07 -1.13 20.39
CA ALA A 147 13.77 0.17 19.76
C ALA A 147 12.33 0.63 19.98
N TYR A 148 11.42 -0.27 20.35
CA TYR A 148 10.04 0.09 20.71
C TYR A 148 9.91 0.40 22.21
N GLU A 149 10.80 -0.11 23.06
CA GLU A 149 10.77 0.16 24.51
C GLU A 149 10.96 1.66 24.80
N SER A 150 11.71 2.39 23.97
CA SER A 150 11.88 3.85 24.05
C SER A 150 10.58 4.64 23.76
N GLU A 151 9.68 4.12 22.92
CA GLU A 151 8.37 4.74 22.68
C GLU A 151 7.40 4.57 23.87
N SER A 152 7.69 3.60 24.75
CA SER A 152 6.87 3.25 25.90
C SER A 152 7.33 3.87 27.22
N GLU A 153 8.21 4.90 27.22
CA GLU A 153 8.77 5.49 28.45
C GLU A 153 7.72 5.87 29.50
N ASN A 154 6.45 6.04 29.10
CA ASN A 154 5.33 6.26 30.01
C ASN A 154 4.12 5.33 29.78
N GLN A 155 4.22 4.24 29.01
CA GLN A 155 3.10 3.31 28.79
C GLN A 155 3.21 2.11 29.74
N TRP A 156 2.10 1.64 30.29
CA TRP A 156 2.05 0.60 31.32
C TRP A 156 0.85 -0.33 31.14
N ILE A 157 1.00 -1.61 31.52
CA ILE A 157 -0.07 -2.61 31.50
C ILE A 157 -0.43 -3.02 32.93
N ALA A 158 -1.72 -2.92 33.27
CA ALA A 158 -2.26 -3.42 34.53
C ALA A 158 -2.10 -4.94 34.63
N GLN A 159 -1.51 -5.43 35.73
CA GLN A 159 -1.24 -6.86 35.92
C GLN A 159 -2.41 -7.61 36.56
N ASP A 160 -3.28 -6.89 37.26
CA ASP A 160 -4.50 -7.42 37.90
C ASP A 160 -5.63 -6.40 37.75
N THR A 161 -6.83 -6.72 38.22
CA THR A 161 -7.96 -5.80 38.26
C THR A 161 -7.77 -4.77 39.36
N LEU A 162 -7.53 -3.51 38.99
CA LEU A 162 -7.23 -2.42 39.91
C LEU A 162 -8.48 -1.56 40.19
N LYS A 163 -8.61 -1.04 41.42
CA LYS A 163 -9.61 -0.01 41.73
C LYS A 163 -9.17 1.31 41.09
N ALA A 164 -10.08 1.95 40.35
CA ALA A 164 -9.85 3.23 39.70
C ALA A 164 -10.71 4.32 40.37
N PHE A 165 -10.08 5.44 40.71
CA PHE A 165 -10.74 6.59 41.33
C PHE A 165 -10.71 7.78 40.36
N SER A 166 -11.79 8.55 40.27
CA SER A 166 -11.78 9.77 39.46
C SER A 166 -10.87 10.82 40.08
N GLU A 167 -10.33 11.70 39.25
CA GLU A 167 -9.49 12.79 39.74
C GLU A 167 -10.22 13.72 40.72
N MET A 168 -11.50 14.01 40.42
CA MET A 168 -12.34 14.88 41.25
C MET A 168 -12.62 14.25 42.61
N ASP A 169 -13.00 12.97 42.65
CA ASP A 169 -13.29 12.26 43.90
C ASP A 169 -12.04 12.11 44.77
N TRP A 170 -10.87 11.91 44.15
CA TRP A 170 -9.59 11.87 44.83
C TRP A 170 -9.23 13.22 45.47
N LEU A 171 -9.41 14.32 44.73
CA LEU A 171 -9.22 15.68 45.23
C LEU A 171 -10.20 16.01 46.37
N THR A 172 -11.48 15.69 46.22
CA THR A 172 -12.50 15.93 47.24
C THR A 172 -12.19 15.17 48.54
N ALA A 173 -11.77 13.90 48.46
CA ALA A 173 -11.37 13.13 49.63
C ALA A 173 -10.19 13.80 50.36
N LYS A 174 -9.13 14.18 49.64
CA LYS A 174 -7.97 14.89 50.21
C LYS A 174 -8.33 16.22 50.87
N LEU A 175 -9.25 16.99 50.29
CA LEU A 175 -9.65 18.30 50.81
C LEU A 175 -10.59 18.22 52.01
N THR A 176 -11.30 17.10 52.18
CA THR A 176 -12.31 16.93 53.24
C THR A 176 -11.72 16.34 54.53
N SER A 177 -10.92 15.27 54.41
CA SER A 177 -10.26 14.62 55.57
C SER A 177 -9.20 13.63 55.12
N GLU A 178 -8.05 13.58 55.81
CA GLU A 178 -6.96 12.61 55.53
C GLU A 178 -7.37 11.13 55.70
N GLN A 179 -8.50 10.85 56.35
CA GLN A 179 -8.99 9.48 56.60
C GLN A 179 -10.13 9.05 55.65
N LEU A 180 -10.63 9.94 54.79
CA LEU A 180 -11.75 9.64 53.91
C LEU A 180 -11.27 8.90 52.65
N GLN A 181 -11.89 7.78 52.31
CA GLN A 181 -11.57 7.06 51.07
C GLN A 181 -12.27 7.72 49.87
N PRO A 182 -11.56 7.91 48.74
CA PRO A 182 -12.19 8.41 47.53
C PRO A 182 -13.18 7.41 46.95
N GLN A 183 -14.23 7.91 46.31
CA GLN A 183 -15.25 7.08 45.69
C GLN A 183 -14.67 6.34 44.47
N ILE A 184 -14.96 5.03 44.37
CA ILE A 184 -14.53 4.20 43.25
C ILE A 184 -15.32 4.60 42.00
N ALA A 185 -14.61 5.00 40.95
CA ALA A 185 -15.18 5.33 39.63
C ALA A 185 -15.38 4.08 38.75
N GLY A 186 -14.58 3.04 38.99
CA GLY A 186 -14.70 1.75 38.32
C GLY A 186 -13.55 0.80 38.65
N TYR A 187 -13.48 -0.29 37.91
CA TYR A 187 -12.42 -1.29 38.02
C TYR A 187 -11.66 -1.36 36.69
N MET A 188 -10.36 -1.12 36.76
CA MET A 188 -9.45 -1.22 35.62
C MET A 188 -9.04 -2.68 35.46
N PRO A 189 -9.41 -3.36 34.36
CA PRO A 189 -9.14 -4.78 34.22
C PRO A 189 -7.64 -5.06 34.01
N ALA A 190 -7.21 -6.27 34.39
CA ALA A 190 -5.89 -6.78 34.02
C ALA A 190 -5.73 -6.77 32.49
N GLY A 191 -4.59 -6.27 32.00
CA GLY A 191 -4.32 -6.08 30.56
C GLY A 191 -4.70 -4.69 30.03
N ALA A 192 -5.30 -3.80 30.83
CA ALA A 192 -5.56 -2.42 30.40
C ALA A 192 -4.25 -1.64 30.18
N ASN A 193 -4.19 -0.89 29.07
CA ASN A 193 -3.06 -0.03 28.74
C ASN A 193 -3.28 1.38 29.28
N VAL A 194 -2.32 1.89 30.02
CA VAL A 194 -2.37 3.20 30.65
C VAL A 194 -1.08 3.98 30.42
N GLU A 195 -1.21 5.29 30.27
CA GLU A 195 -0.07 6.20 30.23
C GLU A 195 0.14 6.84 31.61
N TRP A 196 1.37 6.78 32.13
CA TRP A 196 1.77 7.33 33.41
C TRP A 196 3.26 7.68 33.41
N ASP A 197 3.56 8.93 33.73
CA ASP A 197 4.93 9.40 33.95
C ASP A 197 5.24 9.34 35.45
N SER A 198 6.09 8.37 35.83
CA SER A 198 6.49 8.16 37.22
C SER A 198 7.41 9.26 37.77
N SER A 199 8.06 10.04 36.88
CA SER A 199 8.98 11.12 37.26
C SER A 199 8.25 12.42 37.62
N ASP A 200 7.02 12.62 37.13
CA ASP A 200 6.20 13.76 37.47
C ASP A 200 5.55 13.59 38.86
N ALA A 201 6.05 14.33 39.84
CA ALA A 201 5.53 14.31 41.20
C ALA A 201 4.03 14.67 41.31
N SER A 202 3.46 15.40 40.34
CA SER A 202 2.04 15.76 40.31
C SER A 202 1.12 14.58 39.94
N LEU A 203 1.68 13.56 39.26
CA LEU A 203 0.98 12.33 38.88
C LEU A 203 1.15 11.21 39.91
N ASN A 204 1.74 11.52 41.07
CA ASN A 204 2.06 10.57 42.12
C ASN A 204 1.38 10.95 43.43
N ALA A 205 0.85 9.96 44.14
CA ALA A 205 0.29 10.16 45.48
C ALA A 205 0.47 8.92 46.35
N VAL A 206 0.56 9.13 47.66
CA VAL A 206 0.43 8.05 48.65
C VAL A 206 -1.00 8.06 49.16
N GLY A 207 -1.70 6.94 49.01
CA GLY A 207 -3.06 6.77 49.51
C GLY A 207 -3.10 6.55 51.02
N TYR A 208 -4.30 6.65 51.63
CA TYR A 208 -4.51 6.42 53.07
C TYR A 208 -4.00 5.05 53.56
N ASN A 209 -3.96 4.06 52.68
CA ASN A 209 -3.49 2.70 52.94
C ASN A 209 -1.97 2.54 52.78
N GLN A 210 -1.21 3.64 52.71
CA GLN A 210 0.24 3.67 52.53
C GLN A 210 0.73 3.04 51.21
N ARG A 211 -0.18 2.87 50.24
CA ARG A 211 0.16 2.39 48.89
C ARG A 211 0.46 3.57 47.97
N GLN A 212 1.30 3.35 46.97
CA GLN A 212 1.57 4.34 45.93
C GLN A 212 0.51 4.27 44.84
N TYR A 213 -0.04 5.43 44.48
CA TYR A 213 -1.00 5.63 43.42
C TYR A 213 -0.42 6.54 42.35
N GLY A 214 -0.68 6.19 41.09
CA GLY A 214 -0.38 7.01 39.92
C GLY A 214 -1.67 7.54 39.31
N LEU A 215 -1.66 8.80 38.85
CA LEU A 215 -2.72 9.35 38.02
C LEU A 215 -2.42 8.96 36.57
N VAL A 216 -3.12 7.94 36.10
CA VAL A 216 -2.86 7.33 34.79
C VAL A 216 -3.93 7.72 33.79
N THR A 217 -3.55 7.90 32.53
CA THR A 217 -4.49 8.09 31.42
C THR A 217 -4.82 6.72 30.82
N LEU A 218 -6.09 6.30 30.87
CA LEU A 218 -6.50 5.04 30.27
C LEU A 218 -6.43 5.13 28.74
N LYS A 219 -5.57 4.35 28.09
CA LYS A 219 -5.41 4.37 26.62
C LYS A 219 -6.30 3.36 25.93
N SER A 220 -6.34 2.13 26.44
CA SER A 220 -7.20 1.07 25.90
C SER A 220 -7.56 0.04 26.96
N LEU A 221 -8.69 -0.63 26.72
CA LEU A 221 -9.13 -1.78 27.50
C LEU A 221 -8.74 -3.07 26.77
N PRO A 222 -8.58 -4.20 27.49
CA PRO A 222 -8.51 -5.51 26.84
C PRO A 222 -9.77 -5.70 25.99
N ASP A 223 -9.62 -6.11 24.72
CA ASP A 223 -10.71 -6.43 23.76
C ASP A 223 -11.43 -5.25 23.06
N ALA A 224 -10.68 -4.24 22.60
CA ALA A 224 -11.20 -3.18 21.70
C ALA A 224 -11.02 -3.45 20.18
N ASP A 225 -10.59 -4.66 19.76
CA ASP A 225 -10.22 -4.97 18.36
C ASP A 225 -11.31 -5.71 17.55
N GLY A 226 -12.59 -5.39 17.75
CA GLY A 226 -13.65 -5.70 16.76
C GLY A 226 -13.93 -7.18 16.46
N ASN A 227 -13.36 -8.13 17.19
CA ASN A 227 -13.65 -9.56 17.04
C ASN A 227 -14.60 -10.01 18.16
N THR A 228 -15.82 -10.37 17.78
CA THR A 228 -16.95 -10.59 18.66
C THR A 228 -16.95 -11.98 19.29
N ASP A 229 -16.77 -12.02 20.60
CA ASP A 229 -17.39 -13.03 21.47
C ASP A 229 -18.15 -12.27 22.57
N ASP A 230 -19.45 -12.03 22.35
CA ASP A 230 -20.36 -11.24 23.22
C ASP A 230 -20.54 -11.80 24.65
N LYS A 231 -19.80 -12.84 25.03
CA LYS A 231 -19.96 -13.56 26.31
C LYS A 231 -18.85 -13.29 27.34
N LYS A 232 -17.89 -12.39 27.06
CA LYS A 232 -16.81 -12.02 28.00
C LYS A 232 -16.61 -10.53 28.24
N LYS A 233 -17.61 -9.67 27.98
CA LYS A 233 -17.57 -8.27 28.46
C LYS A 233 -17.68 -8.23 29.99
N GLY A 234 -16.55 -8.23 30.68
CA GLY A 234 -16.47 -7.64 32.01
C GLY A 234 -16.78 -6.15 31.86
N SER A 235 -17.99 -5.73 32.24
CA SER A 235 -18.44 -4.35 32.14
C SER A 235 -17.57 -3.43 33.01
N THR A 236 -16.51 -2.84 32.45
CA THR A 236 -15.84 -1.70 33.07
C THR A 236 -16.54 -0.39 32.65
N SER A 237 -16.84 0.47 33.62
CA SER A 237 -17.42 1.81 33.42
C SER A 237 -16.38 2.86 33.04
N LEU A 238 -15.10 2.47 32.92
CA LEU A 238 -14.00 3.37 32.61
C LEU A 238 -13.96 3.69 31.11
N ILE A 239 -13.63 4.94 30.80
CA ILE A 239 -13.66 5.47 29.42
C ILE A 239 -12.20 5.71 28.98
N PRO A 240 -11.73 5.09 27.89
CA PRO A 240 -10.44 5.43 27.29
C PRO A 240 -10.33 6.92 26.95
N GLY A 241 -9.17 7.51 27.21
CA GLY A 241 -8.90 8.94 27.13
C GLY A 241 -9.04 9.68 28.47
N ASN A 242 -9.76 9.11 29.46
CA ASN A 242 -9.90 9.72 30.78
C ASN A 242 -8.76 9.34 31.73
N ARG A 243 -8.56 10.17 32.76
CA ARG A 243 -7.57 9.96 33.82
C ARG A 243 -8.18 9.35 35.07
N TYR A 244 -7.45 8.43 35.69
CA TYR A 244 -7.86 7.74 36.91
C TYR A 244 -6.66 7.54 37.85
N TRP A 245 -6.90 7.65 39.15
CA TRP A 245 -5.92 7.18 40.15
C TRP A 245 -6.03 5.67 40.30
N VAL A 246 -4.91 4.96 40.13
CA VAL A 246 -4.80 3.52 40.36
C VAL A 246 -3.54 3.20 41.14
N VAL A 247 -3.50 2.03 41.79
CA VAL A 247 -2.33 1.58 42.54
C VAL A 247 -1.22 1.13 41.59
N VAL A 248 0.00 1.61 41.80
CA VAL A 248 1.13 1.41 40.86
C VAL A 248 2.33 0.70 41.48
N ASP A 249 2.40 0.58 42.80
CA ASP A 249 3.45 -0.15 43.52
C ASP A 249 3.34 -1.69 43.33
N ASN A 250 4.28 -2.45 43.88
CA ASN A 250 4.25 -3.92 43.96
C ASN A 250 3.94 -4.63 42.61
N ASN A 251 4.44 -4.07 41.50
CA ASN A 251 4.21 -4.57 40.14
C ASN A 251 2.72 -4.68 39.75
N ASN A 252 1.84 -3.84 40.32
CA ASN A 252 0.42 -3.80 39.91
C ASN A 252 0.25 -3.28 38.49
N ILE A 253 1.22 -2.50 38.02
CA ILE A 253 1.44 -2.19 36.61
C ILE A 253 2.88 -2.56 36.24
N LYS A 254 3.12 -2.85 34.96
CA LYS A 254 4.47 -3.02 34.39
C LYS A 254 4.60 -2.17 33.15
N PRO A 255 5.82 -1.77 32.76
CA PRO A 255 6.03 -1.09 31.48
C PRO A 255 5.30 -1.86 30.40
N ALA A 256 4.48 -1.14 29.64
CA ALA A 256 3.87 -1.71 28.47
C ALA A 256 5.03 -2.09 27.57
N PRO A 257 4.95 -3.25 26.92
CA PRO A 257 5.78 -3.46 25.75
C PRO A 257 5.66 -2.23 24.85
N GLY A 258 6.77 -1.74 24.33
CA GLY A 258 6.76 -0.81 23.20
C GLY A 258 5.66 -1.20 22.24
N ALA A 259 4.76 -0.28 21.89
CA ALA A 259 3.46 -0.61 21.28
C ALA A 259 3.60 -1.51 20.04
N GLY A 260 4.79 -1.49 19.41
CA GLY A 260 5.23 -2.49 18.46
C GLY A 260 4.35 -2.51 17.22
N PRO A 261 4.69 -3.31 16.22
CA PRO A 261 3.77 -3.58 15.14
C PRO A 261 2.54 -4.36 15.64
N SER A 262 1.40 -4.07 15.02
CA SER A 262 0.07 -4.55 15.43
C SER A 262 -0.02 -6.06 15.68
N TRP A 263 0.74 -6.85 14.93
CA TRP A 263 0.76 -8.30 14.99
C TRP A 263 1.42 -8.86 16.26
N TRP A 264 2.25 -8.09 16.96
CA TRP A 264 2.84 -8.48 18.24
C TRP A 264 1.80 -8.73 19.32
N ARG A 265 0.63 -8.08 19.24
CA ARG A 265 -0.50 -8.31 20.16
C ARG A 265 -0.93 -9.77 20.20
N LYS A 266 -0.76 -10.52 19.11
CA LYS A 266 -1.07 -11.95 19.04
C LYS A 266 -0.08 -12.83 19.83
N LEU A 267 1.06 -12.27 20.22
CA LEU A 267 2.18 -12.93 20.91
C LEU A 267 2.33 -12.46 22.36
N MET A 268 1.53 -11.48 22.78
CA MET A 268 1.55 -10.89 24.12
C MET A 268 0.46 -11.51 25.00
N PRO A 269 0.66 -11.61 26.34
CA PRO A 269 -0.36 -12.14 27.24
C PRO A 269 -1.74 -11.50 27.00
N PRO A 270 -2.83 -12.28 26.94
CA PRO A 270 -2.95 -13.70 27.29
C PRO A 270 -2.71 -14.69 26.13
N ALA A 271 -1.92 -14.33 25.11
CA ALA A 271 -1.60 -15.21 23.98
C ALA A 271 -1.15 -16.60 24.41
N LYS A 272 -1.61 -17.62 23.68
CA LYS A 272 -1.23 -19.02 23.92
C LYS A 272 0.25 -19.27 23.61
N GLU A 273 0.80 -18.55 22.64
CA GLU A 273 2.21 -18.60 22.25
C GLU A 273 2.88 -17.30 22.69
N ALA A 274 3.79 -17.40 23.66
CA ALA A 274 4.55 -16.24 24.12
C ALA A 274 5.57 -15.81 23.06
N MET A 275 5.77 -14.49 22.94
CA MET A 275 6.83 -13.91 22.12
C MET A 275 8.19 -14.53 22.44
N LYS A 276 8.89 -14.90 21.38
CA LYS A 276 10.19 -15.56 21.41
C LYS A 276 11.20 -14.68 20.68
N PHE A 277 12.27 -14.31 21.38
CA PHE A 277 13.32 -13.46 20.83
C PHE A 277 14.43 -14.26 20.15
N ASP A 278 15.11 -13.60 19.21
CA ASP A 278 16.37 -14.00 18.58
C ASP A 278 16.35 -15.38 17.90
N GLN A 279 15.15 -15.86 17.57
CA GLN A 279 14.94 -17.14 16.90
C GLN A 279 13.88 -17.02 15.82
N ILE A 280 13.98 -17.89 14.83
CA ILE A 280 12.98 -18.01 13.77
C ILE A 280 11.80 -18.80 14.33
N VAL A 281 10.60 -18.23 14.23
CA VAL A 281 9.36 -18.83 14.70
C VAL A 281 8.43 -19.06 13.52
N CYS A 282 7.88 -20.27 13.45
CA CYS A 282 6.79 -20.63 12.53
C CYS A 282 5.50 -20.72 13.36
N PRO A 283 4.73 -19.62 13.51
CA PRO A 283 3.52 -19.64 14.32
C PRO A 283 2.43 -20.49 13.63
N SER A 284 1.36 -20.79 14.38
CA SER A 284 0.07 -21.07 13.72
C SER A 284 -0.30 -19.83 12.89
N PRO A 285 -0.51 -19.94 11.56
CA PRO A 285 -0.74 -18.77 10.72
C PRO A 285 -1.88 -17.91 11.25
N PHE A 286 -1.68 -16.60 11.27
CA PHE A 286 -2.70 -15.64 11.69
C PHE A 286 -2.80 -14.50 10.69
N ALA A 287 -4.03 -14.03 10.49
CA ALA A 287 -4.36 -13.01 9.50
C ALA A 287 -3.67 -11.66 9.81
N ILE A 288 -3.24 -11.00 8.74
CA ILE A 288 -2.78 -9.62 8.69
C ILE A 288 -3.37 -8.95 7.45
N THR A 289 -3.84 -7.72 7.59
CA THR A 289 -4.56 -6.98 6.54
C THR A 289 -3.65 -5.99 5.86
N ALA A 290 -3.90 -5.69 4.59
CA ALA A 290 -3.20 -4.64 3.86
C ALA A 290 -3.38 -3.27 4.55
N GLY A 291 -2.25 -2.63 4.89
CA GLY A 291 -2.17 -1.39 5.65
C GLY A 291 -1.84 -1.60 7.13
N ASP A 292 -1.92 -2.82 7.65
CA ASP A 292 -1.52 -3.10 9.03
C ASP A 292 -0.01 -2.85 9.22
N PRO A 293 0.42 -2.26 10.35
CA PRO A 293 1.83 -2.00 10.60
C PRO A 293 2.58 -3.31 10.82
N VAL A 294 3.58 -3.57 9.97
CA VAL A 294 4.48 -4.74 10.06
C VAL A 294 5.72 -4.47 10.90
N GLY A 295 6.15 -3.20 10.99
CA GLY A 295 7.28 -2.73 11.79
C GLY A 295 7.75 -1.34 11.35
N HIS A 296 8.91 -0.92 11.83
CA HIS A 296 9.61 0.30 11.42
C HIS A 296 10.97 -0.09 10.84
N MET A 297 11.61 0.80 10.09
CA MET A 297 12.95 0.59 9.56
C MET A 297 13.93 0.49 10.73
N GLY A 298 14.77 -0.55 10.73
CA GLY A 298 15.79 -0.77 11.75
C GLY A 298 17.11 -0.15 11.33
N TYR A 299 17.90 0.25 12.31
CA TYR A 299 19.27 0.70 12.10
C TYR A 299 20.16 -0.41 11.52
N TYR A 300 21.05 -0.01 10.61
CA TYR A 300 21.92 -0.90 9.85
C TYR A 300 23.25 -0.22 9.53
N GLN A 301 24.36 -0.87 9.87
CA GLN A 301 25.71 -0.46 9.49
C GLN A 301 26.28 -1.42 8.43
N ALA A 302 26.46 -0.92 7.21
CA ALA A 302 27.13 -1.62 6.13
C ALA A 302 28.64 -1.37 6.19
N PRO A 303 29.50 -2.40 6.08
CA PRO A 303 30.94 -2.23 6.11
C PRO A 303 31.45 -1.42 4.90
N LYS A 304 32.53 -0.68 5.12
CA LYS A 304 33.38 -0.06 4.11
C LYS A 304 34.85 -0.27 4.47
N ASP A 305 35.75 -0.10 3.51
CA ASP A 305 37.20 -0.16 3.76
C ASP A 305 37.58 0.84 4.86
N GLY A 306 38.01 0.33 6.02
CA GLY A 306 38.36 1.11 7.21
C GLY A 306 37.21 1.83 7.93
N GLU A 307 35.97 1.79 7.42
CA GLU A 307 34.83 2.58 7.90
C GLU A 307 33.50 1.79 7.80
N TYR A 308 32.36 2.46 7.92
CA TYR A 308 31.03 1.94 7.64
C TYR A 308 30.11 3.02 7.07
N GLU A 309 29.00 2.62 6.45
CA GLU A 309 27.83 3.47 6.20
C GLU A 309 26.69 3.05 7.11
N ALA A 310 26.06 4.02 7.76
CA ALA A 310 24.89 3.79 8.60
C ALA A 310 23.63 4.32 7.93
N CYS A 311 22.53 3.57 8.07
CA CYS A 311 21.19 3.95 7.64
C CYS A 311 20.14 3.31 8.55
N TYR A 312 18.89 3.76 8.45
CA TYR A 312 17.72 3.00 8.86
C TYR A 312 17.05 2.46 7.61
N GLN A 313 16.92 1.15 7.51
CA GLN A 313 16.36 0.56 6.31
C GLN A 313 15.38 -0.58 6.58
N VAL A 314 14.54 -0.83 5.60
CA VAL A 314 13.81 -2.09 5.45
C VAL A 314 14.13 -2.68 4.08
N HIS A 315 14.38 -3.98 4.04
CA HIS A 315 14.50 -4.73 2.79
C HIS A 315 13.21 -5.50 2.55
N ILE A 316 12.60 -5.31 1.37
CA ILE A 316 11.32 -5.92 1.01
C ILE A 316 11.49 -6.81 -0.22
N GLU A 317 11.17 -8.09 -0.10
CA GLU A 317 11.08 -9.02 -1.23
C GLU A 317 9.64 -9.45 -1.48
N CYS A 318 9.29 -9.70 -2.74
CA CYS A 318 8.05 -10.37 -3.13
C CYS A 318 8.41 -11.62 -3.92
N THR A 319 8.06 -12.80 -3.39
CA THR A 319 8.51 -14.09 -3.93
C THR A 319 7.37 -15.09 -4.10
N SER A 320 7.55 -16.10 -4.94
CA SER A 320 6.57 -17.17 -5.11
C SER A 320 7.24 -18.52 -5.34
N MET A 321 6.67 -19.56 -4.72
CA MET A 321 6.98 -20.97 -4.96
C MET A 321 5.93 -21.67 -5.83
N ASP A 322 4.96 -20.91 -6.33
CA ASP A 322 3.82 -21.47 -7.05
C ASP A 322 4.20 -21.71 -8.51
N ASP A 323 4.16 -22.97 -8.93
CA ASP A 323 4.42 -23.36 -10.32
C ASP A 323 3.34 -22.82 -11.28
N ASN A 324 2.20 -22.34 -10.78
CA ASN A 324 1.16 -21.70 -11.60
C ASN A 324 1.50 -20.26 -12.02
N LEU A 325 2.61 -19.65 -11.54
CA LEU A 325 2.93 -18.25 -11.78
C LEU A 325 2.88 -17.85 -13.27
N GLU A 326 3.50 -18.63 -14.15
CA GLU A 326 3.51 -18.31 -15.59
C GLU A 326 2.10 -18.31 -16.19
N LYS A 327 1.28 -19.31 -15.82
CA LYS A 327 -0.12 -19.41 -16.26
C LYS A 327 -0.94 -18.25 -15.72
N PHE A 328 -0.75 -17.87 -14.45
CA PHE A 328 -1.41 -16.72 -13.83
C PHE A 328 -1.17 -15.43 -14.63
N LEU A 329 0.07 -15.17 -15.06
CA LEU A 329 0.43 -13.97 -15.84
C LEU A 329 -0.30 -13.86 -17.19
N THR A 330 -0.79 -14.98 -17.74
CA THR A 330 -1.52 -15.02 -19.01
C THR A 330 -2.99 -14.62 -18.91
N ASN A 331 -3.52 -14.45 -17.69
CA ASN A 331 -4.94 -14.18 -17.44
C ASN A 331 -5.86 -15.22 -18.10
N PRO A 332 -5.81 -16.50 -17.70
CA PRO A 332 -6.46 -17.59 -18.44
C PRO A 332 -7.98 -17.43 -18.56
N GLU A 333 -8.61 -16.71 -17.63
CA GLU A 333 -10.06 -16.44 -17.61
C GLU A 333 -10.43 -15.06 -18.19
N ARG A 334 -9.46 -14.31 -18.74
CA ARG A 334 -9.67 -12.98 -19.34
C ARG A 334 -10.37 -12.00 -18.40
N VAL A 335 -10.00 -12.04 -17.12
CA VAL A 335 -10.58 -11.20 -16.09
C VAL A 335 -10.34 -9.73 -16.43
N GLY A 336 -11.39 -8.92 -16.36
CA GLY A 336 -11.34 -7.50 -16.68
C GLY A 336 -11.32 -7.16 -18.18
N GLU A 337 -11.52 -8.11 -19.09
CA GLU A 337 -11.61 -7.86 -20.54
C GLU A 337 -12.66 -6.79 -20.89
N LYS A 338 -13.79 -6.75 -20.18
CA LYS A 338 -14.84 -5.72 -20.36
C LYS A 338 -14.49 -4.35 -19.77
N ASN A 339 -13.44 -4.27 -18.96
CA ASN A 339 -12.98 -3.08 -18.25
C ASN A 339 -11.50 -2.80 -18.56
N SER A 340 -11.14 -2.86 -19.85
CA SER A 340 -9.78 -2.60 -20.30
C SER A 340 -9.30 -1.20 -19.90
N LEU A 341 -8.06 -1.13 -19.41
CA LEU A 341 -7.41 0.12 -19.01
C LEU A 341 -6.29 0.52 -19.96
N TRP A 342 -5.91 -0.36 -20.88
CA TRP A 342 -4.75 -0.19 -21.74
C TRP A 342 -5.10 -0.48 -23.20
N LEU A 343 -4.41 0.23 -24.08
CA LEU A 343 -4.43 0.03 -25.52
C LEU A 343 -3.06 -0.45 -25.96
N LYS A 344 -2.97 -1.60 -26.63
CA LYS A 344 -1.73 -2.13 -27.19
C LYS A 344 -1.82 -2.20 -28.70
N TYR A 345 -0.77 -1.76 -29.39
CA TYR A 345 -0.59 -1.98 -30.82
C TYR A 345 0.80 -2.53 -31.10
N THR A 346 0.94 -3.25 -32.21
CA THR A 346 2.17 -3.86 -32.71
C THR A 346 2.54 -3.26 -34.08
N PRO A 347 3.75 -3.51 -34.61
CA PRO A 347 4.13 -3.08 -35.95
C PRO A 347 3.16 -3.59 -37.03
N GLY A 348 2.96 -2.80 -38.08
CA GLY A 348 2.09 -3.13 -39.22
C GLY A 348 0.64 -2.66 -39.11
N LEU A 349 0.25 -1.99 -38.01
CA LEU A 349 -1.09 -1.44 -37.85
C LEU A 349 -1.31 -0.26 -38.81
N THR A 350 -2.37 -0.33 -39.60
CA THR A 350 -2.74 0.74 -40.54
C THR A 350 -3.14 2.01 -39.79
N LEU A 351 -2.51 3.12 -40.16
CA LEU A 351 -2.79 4.44 -39.59
C LEU A 351 -3.75 5.25 -40.45
N TYR A 352 -4.36 6.26 -39.85
CA TYR A 352 -5.28 7.19 -40.48
C TYR A 352 -4.88 8.63 -40.12
N LYS A 353 -5.13 9.55 -41.05
CA LYS A 353 -4.96 10.99 -40.86
C LYS A 353 -6.31 11.69 -40.87
N LYS A 354 -6.44 12.71 -40.04
CA LYS A 354 -7.62 13.57 -39.98
C LYS A 354 -7.43 14.78 -40.89
N ASP A 355 -8.39 15.01 -41.77
CA ASP A 355 -8.55 16.28 -42.45
C ASP A 355 -9.24 17.26 -41.49
N VAL A 356 -8.53 18.32 -41.07
CA VAL A 356 -9.02 19.24 -40.04
C VAL A 356 -10.19 20.11 -40.54
N ALA A 357 -10.22 20.44 -41.83
CA ALA A 357 -11.24 21.29 -42.42
C ALA A 357 -12.59 20.57 -42.52
N THR A 358 -12.57 19.34 -43.02
CA THR A 358 -13.78 18.52 -43.22
C THR A 358 -14.13 17.68 -41.99
N GLY A 359 -13.15 17.38 -41.13
CA GLY A 359 -13.32 16.44 -40.01
C GLY A 359 -13.50 15.00 -40.45
N THR A 360 -12.96 14.64 -41.62
CA THR A 360 -13.00 13.26 -42.17
C THR A 360 -11.65 12.57 -42.02
N PHE A 361 -11.66 11.25 -41.99
CA PHE A 361 -10.47 10.43 -41.82
C PHE A 361 -10.15 9.65 -43.10
N THR A 362 -8.89 9.66 -43.49
CA THR A 362 -8.40 8.89 -44.65
C THR A 362 -7.23 8.01 -44.23
N LYS A 363 -7.10 6.86 -44.91
CA LYS A 363 -6.01 5.92 -44.66
C LYS A 363 -4.68 6.62 -44.95
N ASP A 364 -3.75 6.51 -44.00
CA ASP A 364 -2.36 6.95 -44.14
C ASP A 364 -1.57 5.86 -44.89
N THR A 365 -0.51 6.25 -45.59
CA THR A 365 0.43 5.30 -46.20
C THR A 365 1.37 4.69 -45.16
N ARG A 366 1.49 5.33 -43.98
CA ARG A 366 2.26 4.84 -42.84
C ARG A 366 1.54 3.70 -42.11
N VAL A 367 2.35 2.84 -41.50
CA VAL A 367 1.94 1.85 -40.51
C VAL A 367 2.77 2.03 -39.26
N THR A 368 2.31 1.52 -38.12
CA THR A 368 3.12 1.46 -36.90
C THR A 368 4.38 0.62 -37.13
N THR A 369 5.51 1.01 -36.54
CA THR A 369 6.79 0.30 -36.68
C THR A 369 7.28 -0.34 -35.39
N THR A 370 6.65 -0.02 -34.25
CA THR A 370 7.01 -0.54 -32.92
C THR A 370 5.79 -1.04 -32.18
N THR A 371 6.02 -1.82 -31.13
CA THR A 371 4.98 -2.19 -30.17
C THR A 371 4.86 -1.12 -29.10
N ARG A 372 3.65 -0.69 -28.75
CA ARG A 372 3.44 0.24 -27.64
C ARG A 372 2.18 -0.08 -26.85
N ILE A 373 2.21 0.27 -25.57
CA ILE A 373 1.09 0.18 -24.64
C ILE A 373 0.79 1.58 -24.12
N LEU A 374 -0.47 2.01 -24.23
CA LEU A 374 -0.93 3.33 -23.82
C LEU A 374 -2.04 3.20 -22.76
N PRO A 375 -2.03 4.03 -21.70
CA PRO A 375 -3.18 4.16 -20.82
C PRO A 375 -4.39 4.64 -21.61
N LEU A 376 -5.51 3.91 -21.56
CA LEU A 376 -6.70 4.23 -22.35
C LEU A 376 -7.29 5.60 -21.96
N ASN A 377 -7.15 6.01 -20.70
CA ASN A 377 -7.59 7.33 -20.21
C ASN A 377 -6.83 8.51 -20.85
N GLN A 378 -5.68 8.26 -21.49
CA GLN A 378 -4.89 9.27 -22.21
C GLN A 378 -5.15 9.22 -23.73
N VAL A 379 -5.90 8.23 -24.23
CA VAL A 379 -6.22 8.07 -25.64
C VAL A 379 -7.51 8.82 -25.96
N GLN A 380 -7.39 9.90 -26.73
CA GLN A 380 -8.56 10.68 -27.16
C GLN A 380 -9.33 9.93 -28.25
N THR A 381 -10.65 10.04 -28.22
CA THR A 381 -11.55 9.48 -29.24
C THR A 381 -12.18 10.60 -30.05
N GLU A 382 -12.19 10.46 -31.37
CA GLU A 382 -12.80 11.41 -32.30
C GLU A 382 -13.67 10.67 -33.32
N ALA A 383 -14.78 11.27 -33.73
CA ALA A 383 -15.67 10.67 -34.73
C ALA A 383 -15.54 11.38 -36.08
N ASP A 384 -15.52 10.59 -37.15
CA ASP A 384 -15.62 11.09 -38.52
C ASP A 384 -16.97 11.80 -38.72
N LYS A 385 -16.93 13.04 -39.21
CA LYS A 385 -18.17 13.84 -39.36
C LYS A 385 -19.14 13.24 -40.38
N SER A 386 -18.64 12.51 -41.37
CA SER A 386 -19.42 11.91 -42.46
C SER A 386 -19.90 10.50 -42.13
N THR A 387 -18.99 9.60 -41.74
CA THR A 387 -19.31 8.17 -41.52
C THR A 387 -19.72 7.85 -40.09
N LYS A 388 -19.47 8.77 -39.15
CA LYS A 388 -19.62 8.55 -37.70
C LYS A 388 -18.73 7.47 -37.10
N GLN A 389 -17.80 6.91 -37.88
CA GLN A 389 -16.77 5.99 -37.38
C GLN A 389 -15.90 6.70 -36.34
N GLU A 390 -15.69 6.07 -35.20
CA GLU A 390 -14.82 6.57 -34.16
C GLU A 390 -13.37 6.13 -34.38
N TYR A 391 -12.43 6.99 -34.00
CA TYR A 391 -10.99 6.78 -34.11
C TYR A 391 -10.31 7.13 -32.79
N TRP A 392 -9.33 6.32 -32.42
CA TRP A 392 -8.42 6.58 -31.32
C TRP A 392 -7.20 7.36 -31.82
N GLN A 393 -6.84 8.43 -31.12
CA GLN A 393 -5.64 9.21 -31.41
C GLN A 393 -4.40 8.55 -30.78
N LEU A 394 -3.50 8.05 -31.63
CA LEU A 394 -2.19 7.55 -31.23
C LEU A 394 -1.18 8.70 -31.29
N ARG A 395 -1.05 9.45 -30.19
CA ARG A 395 -0.12 10.59 -30.10
C ARG A 395 1.34 10.25 -30.46
N PRO A 396 1.92 9.10 -30.03
CA PRO A 396 3.29 8.76 -30.39
C PRO A 396 3.51 8.59 -31.90
N GLU A 397 2.47 8.16 -32.62
CA GLU A 397 2.51 7.95 -34.08
C GLU A 397 2.09 9.21 -34.86
N ASN A 398 1.60 10.22 -34.13
CA ASN A 398 0.91 11.39 -34.68
C ASN A 398 -0.14 10.98 -35.72
N ALA A 399 -1.00 10.03 -35.35
CA ALA A 399 -1.94 9.39 -36.25
C ALA A 399 -3.17 8.84 -35.50
N TYR A 400 -4.09 8.25 -36.26
CA TYR A 400 -5.35 7.71 -35.76
C TYR A 400 -5.55 6.26 -36.17
N VAL A 401 -6.33 5.52 -35.40
CA VAL A 401 -6.74 4.14 -35.71
C VAL A 401 -8.23 3.94 -35.45
N PRO A 402 -8.94 3.19 -36.31
CA PRO A 402 -10.38 3.00 -36.17
C PRO A 402 -10.71 2.18 -34.92
N ARG A 403 -11.73 2.63 -34.19
CA ARG A 403 -12.26 1.92 -33.02
C ARG A 403 -13.17 0.77 -33.46
N GLY A 404 -13.18 -0.31 -32.67
CA GLY A 404 -14.04 -1.47 -32.90
C GLY A 404 -13.43 -2.52 -33.84
N GLN A 405 -12.15 -2.39 -34.19
CA GLN A 405 -11.38 -3.41 -34.88
C GLN A 405 -10.67 -4.34 -33.89
N ALA A 406 -10.17 -5.47 -34.38
CA ALA A 406 -9.40 -6.43 -33.57
C ALA A 406 -8.07 -5.83 -33.06
N GLU A 407 -7.47 -4.93 -33.87
CA GLU A 407 -6.30 -4.14 -33.50
C GLU A 407 -6.66 -2.64 -33.59
N PRO A 408 -6.12 -1.79 -32.71
CA PRO A 408 -5.27 -2.12 -31.56
C PRO A 408 -6.01 -2.89 -30.45
N GLN A 409 -5.32 -3.80 -29.76
CA GLN A 409 -5.86 -4.61 -28.68
C GLN A 409 -6.19 -3.77 -27.45
N LEU A 410 -7.34 -4.04 -26.83
CA LEU A 410 -7.68 -3.55 -25.51
C LEU A 410 -7.23 -4.57 -24.46
N LEU A 411 -6.47 -4.13 -23.45
CA LEU A 411 -5.94 -5.00 -22.40
C LEU A 411 -6.51 -4.65 -21.03
N SER A 412 -6.79 -5.70 -20.26
CA SER A 412 -7.09 -5.62 -18.84
C SER A 412 -5.83 -5.25 -18.06
N GLN A 413 -5.98 -4.64 -16.88
CA GLN A 413 -4.86 -4.55 -15.92
C GLN A 413 -4.36 -5.94 -15.49
N TYR A 414 -5.24 -6.93 -15.57
CA TYR A 414 -4.95 -8.32 -15.21
C TYR A 414 -4.33 -9.12 -16.35
N ASP A 415 -3.82 -8.49 -17.41
CA ASP A 415 -3.01 -9.15 -18.46
C ASP A 415 -1.48 -8.90 -18.28
N PRO A 416 -0.81 -9.26 -17.15
CA PRO A 416 0.60 -8.95 -16.90
C PRO A 416 1.53 -9.28 -18.07
N ALA A 417 1.40 -10.48 -18.65
CA ALA A 417 2.25 -10.90 -19.76
C ALA A 417 2.13 -9.96 -20.97
N LYS A 418 0.90 -9.53 -21.29
CA LYS A 418 0.67 -8.59 -22.41
C LYS A 418 1.12 -7.17 -22.07
N LEU A 419 1.14 -6.81 -20.77
CA LEU A 419 1.62 -5.55 -20.20
C LEU A 419 3.14 -5.50 -19.99
N GLY A 420 3.86 -6.55 -20.39
CA GLY A 420 5.32 -6.60 -20.44
C GLY A 420 5.98 -7.34 -19.28
N PHE A 421 5.22 -7.98 -18.38
CA PHE A 421 5.81 -8.94 -17.45
C PHE A 421 6.32 -10.16 -18.20
N ARG A 422 7.52 -10.61 -17.84
CA ARG A 422 8.13 -11.82 -18.39
C ARG A 422 8.80 -12.62 -17.29
N THR A 423 8.89 -13.93 -17.50
CA THR A 423 9.64 -14.83 -16.64
C THR A 423 10.99 -15.16 -17.26
N GLU A 424 12.01 -15.26 -16.42
CA GLU A 424 13.34 -15.75 -16.79
C GLU A 424 13.85 -16.68 -15.69
N THR A 425 14.44 -17.81 -16.05
CA THR A 425 15.06 -18.73 -15.08
C THR A 425 16.57 -18.52 -15.07
N ALA A 426 17.13 -18.35 -13.88
CA ALA A 426 18.55 -18.15 -13.67
C ALA A 426 19.15 -19.35 -12.93
N GLU A 427 20.21 -19.91 -13.50
CA GLU A 427 21.02 -20.98 -12.89
C GLU A 427 22.45 -20.47 -12.67
N PRO A 428 22.66 -19.53 -11.71
CA PRO A 428 23.95 -18.94 -11.48
C PRO A 428 24.92 -19.93 -10.82
N THR A 429 26.20 -19.79 -11.14
CA THR A 429 27.29 -20.45 -10.40
C THR A 429 27.72 -19.68 -9.16
N SER A 430 27.32 -18.40 -9.04
CA SER A 430 27.66 -17.48 -7.95
C SER A 430 26.55 -16.43 -7.79
N PHE A 431 26.34 -15.93 -6.58
CA PHE A 431 25.50 -14.74 -6.38
C PHE A 431 26.14 -13.45 -6.93
N ASP A 432 27.46 -13.45 -7.18
CA ASP A 432 28.17 -12.32 -7.78
C ASP A 432 28.07 -12.37 -9.30
N TYR A 433 27.24 -11.49 -9.87
CA TYR A 433 27.09 -11.36 -11.31
C TYR A 433 28.09 -10.37 -11.91
N LEU A 434 28.68 -9.48 -11.10
CA LEU A 434 29.59 -8.45 -11.59
C LEU A 434 30.94 -8.45 -10.86
N ASP A 435 31.62 -9.60 -10.88
CA ASP A 435 32.89 -9.84 -10.17
C ASP A 435 34.10 -9.04 -10.70
N GLY A 436 33.95 -8.34 -11.83
CA GLY A 436 34.98 -7.52 -12.48
C GLY A 436 36.09 -8.31 -13.17
N LYS A 437 35.99 -9.64 -13.20
CA LYS A 437 36.97 -10.57 -13.77
C LYS A 437 36.40 -11.33 -14.97
N ASN A 438 35.18 -11.85 -14.85
CA ASN A 438 34.54 -12.67 -15.86
C ASN A 438 33.39 -11.91 -16.51
N GLN A 439 33.30 -11.93 -17.85
CA GLN A 439 32.17 -11.29 -18.55
C GLN A 439 30.82 -11.82 -18.00
N PRO A 440 29.84 -10.94 -17.74
CA PRO A 440 28.57 -11.34 -17.15
C PRO A 440 27.66 -11.99 -18.20
N VAL A 441 27.83 -13.30 -18.38
CA VAL A 441 27.10 -14.14 -19.35
C VAL A 441 25.74 -14.61 -18.80
N GLY A 442 25.02 -15.42 -19.60
CA GLY A 442 23.80 -16.08 -19.17
C GLY A 442 22.69 -15.10 -18.82
N PHE A 443 22.17 -15.20 -17.59
CA PHE A 443 21.06 -14.38 -17.11
C PHE A 443 21.34 -12.87 -17.21
N PHE A 444 22.52 -12.41 -16.80
CA PHE A 444 22.83 -10.98 -16.87
C PHE A 444 22.87 -10.45 -18.31
N ARG A 445 23.50 -11.20 -19.23
CA ARG A 445 23.49 -10.89 -20.67
C ARG A 445 22.05 -10.79 -21.21
N SER A 446 21.16 -11.69 -20.79
CA SER A 446 19.73 -11.66 -21.17
C SER A 446 19.08 -10.34 -20.78
N LEU A 447 19.32 -9.87 -19.55
CA LEU A 447 18.80 -8.57 -19.07
C LEU A 447 19.29 -7.39 -19.92
N ILE A 448 20.59 -7.36 -20.26
CA ILE A 448 21.16 -6.32 -21.13
C ILE A 448 20.57 -6.39 -22.55
N ASN A 449 20.29 -7.60 -23.06
CA ASN A 449 19.63 -7.78 -24.34
C ASN A 449 18.19 -7.24 -24.32
N SER A 450 17.41 -7.49 -23.26
CA SER A 450 16.07 -6.91 -23.13
C SER A 450 16.09 -5.38 -23.08
N LEU A 451 17.11 -4.79 -22.45
CA LEU A 451 17.31 -3.34 -22.44
C LEU A 451 17.72 -2.81 -23.83
N TYR A 452 18.55 -3.55 -24.57
CA TYR A 452 18.90 -3.23 -25.95
C TYR A 452 17.66 -3.21 -26.87
N GLU A 453 16.78 -4.22 -26.76
CA GLU A 453 15.53 -4.29 -27.51
C GLU A 453 14.63 -3.09 -27.19
N ALA A 454 14.44 -2.78 -25.90
CA ALA A 454 13.67 -1.62 -25.48
C ALA A 454 14.26 -0.28 -25.96
N ALA A 455 15.58 -0.15 -25.97
CA ALA A 455 16.26 1.03 -26.50
C ALA A 455 16.21 1.12 -28.04
N THR A 456 16.09 -0.01 -28.73
CA THR A 456 15.93 -0.07 -30.19
C THR A 456 14.55 0.42 -30.61
N ASP A 457 13.52 0.11 -29.82
CA ASP A 457 12.15 0.56 -30.02
C ASP A 457 11.89 2.01 -29.54
N ASP A 458 12.88 2.66 -28.93
CA ASP A 458 12.75 4.02 -28.42
C ASP A 458 12.88 5.06 -29.54
N THR A 459 11.79 5.76 -29.79
CA THR A 459 11.69 6.78 -30.85
C THR A 459 12.10 8.18 -30.39
N ARG A 460 12.48 8.38 -29.12
CA ARG A 460 12.92 9.69 -28.60
C ARG A 460 14.28 10.06 -29.20
N THR A 461 14.37 11.21 -29.86
CA THR A 461 15.63 11.69 -30.45
C THR A 461 16.75 11.83 -29.42
N SER A 462 16.42 12.22 -28.19
CA SER A 462 17.37 12.31 -27.06
C SER A 462 17.98 10.97 -26.66
N HIS A 463 17.37 9.85 -27.06
CA HIS A 463 17.74 8.48 -26.68
C HIS A 463 18.37 7.69 -27.84
N ALA A 464 18.56 8.31 -29.00
CA ALA A 464 19.03 7.64 -30.22
C ALA A 464 20.37 6.89 -30.07
N LEU A 465 21.24 7.33 -29.16
CA LEU A 465 22.53 6.71 -28.89
C LEU A 465 22.48 5.54 -27.89
N VAL A 466 21.38 5.37 -27.15
CA VAL A 466 21.31 4.40 -26.04
C VAL A 466 21.41 2.97 -26.55
N LYS A 467 20.73 2.63 -27.65
CA LYS A 467 20.82 1.29 -28.27
C LYS A 467 22.26 0.91 -28.64
N HIS A 468 23.05 1.87 -29.13
CA HIS A 468 24.45 1.63 -29.49
C HIS A 468 25.31 1.36 -28.27
N ASN A 469 24.98 1.97 -27.13
CA ASN A 469 25.65 1.68 -25.87
C ASN A 469 25.37 0.24 -25.42
N TYR A 470 24.11 -0.21 -25.42
CA TYR A 470 23.78 -1.59 -25.05
C TYR A 470 24.37 -2.61 -26.04
N GLN A 471 24.33 -2.35 -27.35
CA GLN A 471 24.99 -3.20 -28.35
C GLN A 471 26.48 -3.38 -28.03
N ARG A 472 27.19 -2.28 -27.73
CA ARG A 472 28.60 -2.33 -27.33
C ARG A 472 28.84 -3.19 -26.08
N LEU A 473 27.94 -3.14 -25.10
CA LEU A 473 28.04 -3.98 -23.89
C LEU A 473 27.81 -5.45 -24.20
N LEU A 474 26.87 -5.78 -25.09
CA LEU A 474 26.63 -7.13 -25.58
C LEU A 474 27.85 -7.66 -26.34
N ASP A 475 28.41 -6.87 -27.26
CA ASP A 475 29.60 -7.26 -28.04
C ASP A 475 30.81 -7.53 -27.12
N LYS A 476 30.95 -6.76 -26.03
CA LYS A 476 31.98 -6.99 -24.99
C LYS A 476 31.76 -8.31 -24.23
N ILE A 477 30.51 -8.62 -23.86
CA ILE A 477 30.18 -9.89 -23.22
C ILE A 477 30.53 -11.04 -24.18
N ASP A 478 30.05 -10.95 -25.42
CA ASP A 478 30.12 -12.02 -26.42
C ASP A 478 31.55 -12.25 -26.95
N SER A 479 32.40 -11.21 -26.93
CA SER A 479 33.83 -11.34 -27.27
C SER A 479 34.68 -11.99 -26.17
N GLY A 480 34.15 -12.13 -24.95
CA GLY A 480 34.90 -12.69 -23.82
C GLY A 480 36.07 -11.81 -23.36
N SER A 481 35.97 -10.49 -23.53
CA SER A 481 37.01 -9.53 -23.15
C SER A 481 37.45 -9.74 -21.69
N ASP A 482 38.76 -9.73 -21.45
CA ASP A 482 39.41 -10.11 -20.19
C ASP A 482 39.22 -9.10 -19.05
N ARG A 483 38.72 -7.90 -19.33
CA ARG A 483 38.37 -6.88 -18.33
C ARG A 483 37.12 -6.11 -18.72
N TYR A 484 36.28 -5.84 -17.72
CA TYR A 484 35.18 -4.90 -17.82
C TYR A 484 34.99 -4.12 -16.52
N SER A 485 34.16 -3.08 -16.55
CA SER A 485 33.84 -2.28 -15.37
C SER A 485 32.49 -2.72 -14.79
N PRO A 486 32.43 -3.31 -13.58
CA PRO A 486 31.17 -3.63 -12.91
C PRO A 486 30.19 -2.45 -12.86
N MET A 487 30.72 -1.26 -12.55
CA MET A 487 29.93 -0.03 -12.46
C MET A 487 29.33 0.40 -13.80
N GLU A 488 29.99 0.13 -14.93
CA GLU A 488 29.46 0.40 -16.27
C GLU A 488 28.20 -0.44 -16.54
N TYR A 489 28.25 -1.74 -16.25
CA TYR A 489 27.14 -2.66 -16.47
C TYR A 489 26.02 -2.45 -15.45
N TRP A 490 26.35 -2.19 -14.18
CA TRP A 490 25.36 -1.87 -13.17
C TRP A 490 24.56 -0.61 -13.53
N ARG A 491 25.22 0.47 -13.98
CA ARG A 491 24.55 1.70 -14.44
C ARG A 491 23.69 1.45 -15.68
N ALA A 492 24.13 0.57 -16.58
CA ALA A 492 23.37 0.20 -17.76
C ALA A 492 22.09 -0.57 -17.36
N LEU A 493 22.19 -1.51 -16.42
CA LEU A 493 21.05 -2.26 -15.91
C LEU A 493 20.01 -1.36 -15.24
N HIS A 494 20.46 -0.41 -14.42
CA HIS A 494 19.60 0.49 -13.65
C HIS A 494 19.31 1.83 -14.34
N ASN A 495 19.25 1.82 -15.67
CA ASN A 495 18.89 3.03 -16.43
C ASN A 495 17.43 3.44 -16.13
N PRO A 496 17.17 4.63 -15.53
CA PRO A 496 15.83 5.04 -15.12
C PRO A 496 14.82 5.11 -16.27
N ASP A 497 15.27 5.39 -17.49
CA ASP A 497 14.40 5.48 -18.68
C ASP A 497 13.84 4.14 -19.13
N TYR A 498 14.48 3.03 -18.76
CA TYR A 498 14.10 1.66 -19.15
C TYR A 498 13.85 0.76 -17.94
N ARG A 499 13.74 1.33 -16.73
CA ARG A 499 13.60 0.58 -15.47
C ARG A 499 12.45 -0.42 -15.50
N ASP A 500 11.34 -0.10 -16.17
CA ASP A 500 10.18 -0.99 -16.30
C ASP A 500 10.55 -2.34 -16.92
N VAL A 501 11.55 -2.40 -17.80
CA VAL A 501 12.05 -3.65 -18.40
C VAL A 501 12.57 -4.58 -17.33
N ILE A 502 13.39 -4.07 -16.40
CA ILE A 502 13.97 -4.85 -15.31
C ILE A 502 12.92 -5.12 -14.23
N GLN A 503 12.17 -4.11 -13.82
CA GLN A 503 11.17 -4.23 -12.75
C GLN A 503 10.00 -5.16 -13.11
N LYS A 504 9.72 -5.40 -14.41
CA LYS A 504 8.74 -6.38 -14.89
C LYS A 504 9.35 -7.76 -15.20
N THR A 505 10.65 -7.93 -15.02
CA THR A 505 11.30 -9.24 -15.12
C THR A 505 11.08 -10.01 -13.82
N ILE A 506 10.47 -11.19 -13.91
CA ILE A 506 10.27 -12.10 -12.79
C ILE A 506 11.30 -13.22 -12.91
N ALA A 507 12.24 -13.28 -11.98
CA ALA A 507 13.38 -14.19 -12.07
C ALA A 507 13.20 -15.40 -11.16
N LYS A 508 13.29 -16.62 -11.72
CA LYS A 508 13.45 -17.83 -10.91
C LYS A 508 14.91 -17.94 -10.53
N HIS A 509 15.23 -17.66 -9.26
CA HIS A 509 16.61 -17.51 -8.80
C HIS A 509 16.82 -18.16 -7.42
N PRO A 510 18.00 -18.75 -7.15
CA PRO A 510 18.43 -19.14 -5.81
C PRO A 510 18.23 -18.00 -4.79
N SER A 511 17.74 -18.27 -3.58
CA SER A 511 17.66 -17.21 -2.55
C SER A 511 18.90 -17.19 -1.65
N ASP A 512 19.50 -16.02 -1.51
CA ASP A 512 20.56 -15.71 -0.54
C ASP A 512 20.14 -15.93 0.92
N TRP A 513 18.84 -15.88 1.22
CA TRP A 513 18.27 -16.23 2.53
C TRP A 513 18.22 -17.74 2.81
N TYR A 514 18.46 -18.58 1.79
CA TYR A 514 18.47 -20.05 1.91
C TYR A 514 19.87 -20.62 2.07
N PHE A 515 20.84 -20.19 1.26
CA PHE A 515 22.17 -20.81 1.21
C PHE A 515 23.10 -20.30 2.32
N LYS A 516 23.85 -21.22 2.93
CA LYS A 516 24.81 -20.97 3.99
C LYS A 516 26.22 -20.79 3.42
N LYS A 517 27.13 -20.23 4.22
CA LYS A 517 28.52 -19.94 3.80
C LYS A 517 29.31 -21.14 3.27
N SER A 518 28.93 -22.37 3.60
CA SER A 518 29.57 -23.60 3.11
C SER A 518 29.06 -24.06 1.74
N ASP A 519 27.94 -23.51 1.26
CA ASP A 519 27.31 -23.94 0.02
C ASP A 519 28.09 -23.46 -1.20
N ALA A 520 28.03 -24.27 -2.27
CA ALA A 520 28.84 -24.07 -3.48
C ALA A 520 28.65 -22.69 -4.12
N ILE A 521 27.43 -22.14 -4.10
CA ILE A 521 27.09 -20.86 -4.73
C ILE A 521 27.77 -19.65 -4.06
N TRP A 522 28.13 -19.76 -2.76
CA TRP A 522 28.86 -18.71 -2.05
C TRP A 522 30.38 -18.82 -2.20
N GLN A 523 30.89 -20.01 -2.58
CA GLN A 523 32.33 -20.27 -2.64
C GLN A 523 33.09 -19.39 -3.63
N PRO A 524 32.60 -19.07 -4.84
CA PRO A 524 33.32 -18.19 -5.77
C PRO A 524 33.62 -16.82 -5.16
N PHE A 525 32.61 -16.20 -4.54
CA PHE A 525 32.72 -14.91 -3.86
C PHE A 525 33.65 -14.99 -2.63
N LEU A 526 33.39 -15.90 -1.70
CA LEU A 526 34.16 -16.01 -0.45
C LEU A 526 35.63 -16.39 -0.69
N ASN A 527 35.92 -17.21 -1.70
CA ASN A 527 37.30 -17.58 -2.02
C ASN A 527 38.07 -16.48 -2.72
N ALA A 528 37.41 -15.60 -3.49
CA ALA A 528 38.04 -14.41 -4.05
C ALA A 528 38.52 -13.49 -2.92
N LEU A 529 37.68 -13.26 -1.91
CA LEU A 529 38.01 -12.44 -0.75
C LEU A 529 39.17 -13.02 0.09
N LYS A 530 39.35 -14.34 0.13
CA LYS A 530 40.42 -14.99 0.93
C LYS A 530 41.82 -14.43 0.63
N LYS A 531 42.09 -14.05 -0.62
CA LYS A 531 43.39 -13.51 -1.05
C LYS A 531 43.43 -11.99 -1.06
N GLU A 532 42.31 -11.36 -1.42
CA GLU A 532 42.24 -9.94 -1.75
C GLU A 532 41.81 -9.09 -0.54
N ALA A 533 41.02 -9.66 0.37
CA ALA A 533 40.38 -8.96 1.49
C ALA A 533 39.91 -9.97 2.58
N PRO A 534 40.82 -10.55 3.38
CA PRO A 534 40.47 -11.60 4.35
C PRO A 534 39.52 -11.12 5.46
N GLU A 535 39.54 -9.83 5.81
CA GLU A 535 38.62 -9.21 6.77
C GLU A 535 37.19 -9.20 6.22
N TRP A 536 37.01 -8.79 4.96
CA TRP A 536 35.74 -8.87 4.22
C TRP A 536 35.21 -10.30 4.12
N LYS A 537 36.09 -11.28 3.92
CA LYS A 537 35.70 -12.69 3.92
C LYS A 537 35.08 -13.08 5.26
N LYS A 538 35.77 -12.78 6.35
CA LYS A 538 35.32 -13.14 7.71
C LYS A 538 33.98 -12.49 8.03
N TYR A 539 33.85 -11.19 7.77
CA TYR A 539 32.58 -10.47 7.93
C TYR A 539 31.45 -11.13 7.15
N SER A 540 31.69 -11.46 5.88
CA SER A 540 30.68 -12.09 5.02
C SER A 540 30.26 -13.48 5.54
N GLU A 541 31.21 -14.30 5.98
CA GLU A 541 30.92 -15.61 6.59
C GLU A 541 30.08 -15.49 7.85
N ASP A 542 30.42 -14.56 8.75
CA ASP A 542 29.68 -14.33 9.99
C ASP A 542 28.29 -13.70 9.74
N PHE A 543 28.16 -12.85 8.72
CA PHE A 543 26.88 -12.28 8.28
C PHE A 543 25.94 -13.38 7.76
N LEU A 544 26.43 -14.26 6.89
CA LEU A 544 25.65 -15.36 6.33
C LEU A 544 25.14 -16.32 7.43
N ASP A 545 25.97 -16.62 8.43
CA ASP A 545 25.56 -17.46 9.57
C ASP A 545 24.41 -16.86 10.39
N LYS A 546 24.34 -15.53 10.47
CA LYS A 546 23.28 -14.81 11.21
C LYS A 546 22.02 -14.57 10.38
N MET A 547 22.12 -14.58 9.06
CA MET A 547 21.07 -14.06 8.17
C MET A 547 20.39 -15.12 7.31
N ALA A 548 20.99 -16.28 7.07
CA ALA A 548 20.29 -17.39 6.46
C ALA A 548 19.17 -17.90 7.40
N TRP A 549 17.92 -17.94 6.91
CA TRP A 549 16.76 -18.29 7.75
C TRP A 549 15.76 -19.23 7.06
N MET A 550 15.73 -19.30 5.72
CA MET A 550 14.66 -20.02 5.01
C MET A 550 14.63 -21.52 5.31
N GLN A 551 15.80 -22.14 5.53
CA GLN A 551 15.88 -23.57 5.89
C GLN A 551 15.20 -23.87 7.24
N ASP A 552 15.08 -22.89 8.13
CA ASP A 552 14.47 -23.06 9.44
C ASP A 552 12.94 -22.85 9.41
N VAL A 553 12.38 -22.39 8.28
CA VAL A 553 10.94 -22.26 8.05
C VAL A 553 10.35 -23.59 7.60
N THR A 554 10.07 -24.45 8.57
CA THR A 554 9.67 -25.84 8.35
C THR A 554 8.21 -26.03 7.92
N THR A 555 7.32 -25.07 8.23
CA THR A 555 5.88 -25.15 7.92
C THR A 555 5.56 -24.92 6.46
N GLU A 556 6.19 -23.91 5.84
CA GLU A 556 5.96 -23.54 4.43
C GLU A 556 6.80 -24.35 3.44
N LYS A 557 7.84 -25.05 3.93
CA LYS A 557 8.78 -25.85 3.10
C LYS A 557 9.35 -25.04 1.93
N LEU A 558 9.86 -23.84 2.23
CA LEU A 558 10.46 -22.96 1.22
C LEU A 558 11.66 -23.67 0.55
N GLY A 559 11.67 -23.64 -0.79
CA GLY A 559 12.74 -24.24 -1.58
C GLY A 559 13.95 -23.32 -1.72
N PRO A 560 15.08 -23.84 -2.24
CA PRO A 560 16.29 -23.04 -2.49
C PRO A 560 16.12 -21.99 -3.59
N THR A 561 15.17 -22.20 -4.51
CA THR A 561 14.95 -21.38 -5.70
C THR A 561 13.49 -20.97 -5.76
N LEU A 562 13.25 -19.66 -5.85
CA LEU A 562 11.92 -19.05 -5.86
C LEU A 562 11.79 -18.16 -7.10
N TRP A 563 10.56 -17.81 -7.48
CA TRP A 563 10.30 -16.66 -8.32
C TRP A 563 10.45 -15.38 -7.50
N HIS A 564 11.23 -14.43 -7.99
CA HIS A 564 11.41 -13.10 -7.42
C HIS A 564 10.74 -12.07 -8.31
N MET A 565 9.94 -11.20 -7.69
CA MET A 565 9.15 -10.18 -8.38
C MET A 565 9.44 -8.85 -7.70
N HIS A 566 9.62 -7.78 -8.49
CA HIS A 566 9.72 -6.46 -7.89
C HIS A 566 8.43 -6.13 -7.13
N PRO A 567 8.47 -5.88 -5.80
CA PRO A 567 7.27 -5.82 -4.97
C PRO A 567 6.27 -4.74 -5.42
N ILE A 568 6.75 -3.51 -5.67
CA ILE A 568 5.91 -2.39 -6.11
C ILE A 568 5.38 -2.57 -7.54
N MET A 569 6.22 -3.05 -8.47
CA MET A 569 5.83 -3.21 -9.87
C MET A 569 4.77 -4.30 -10.01
N PHE A 570 4.99 -5.46 -9.38
CA PHE A 570 4.07 -6.59 -9.44
C PHE A 570 2.75 -6.31 -8.73
N LEU A 571 2.78 -5.91 -7.44
CA LEU A 571 1.56 -5.67 -6.69
C LEU A 571 0.81 -4.43 -7.20
N GLY A 572 1.50 -3.41 -7.69
CA GLY A 572 0.86 -2.25 -8.30
C GLY A 572 0.10 -2.56 -9.59
N ALA A 573 0.47 -3.61 -10.34
CA ALA A 573 -0.32 -4.11 -11.48
C ALA A 573 -1.62 -4.82 -11.02
N MET A 574 -1.64 -5.31 -9.79
CA MET A 574 -2.77 -6.02 -9.18
C MET A 574 -3.65 -5.12 -8.31
N ILE A 575 -3.17 -3.93 -7.91
CA ILE A 575 -3.99 -2.93 -7.22
C ILE A 575 -5.25 -2.72 -8.04
N ASN A 576 -6.39 -2.89 -7.38
CA ASN A 576 -7.68 -2.68 -7.99
C ASN A 576 -7.82 -1.16 -8.21
N ILE A 577 -7.37 -0.69 -9.37
CA ILE A 577 -7.66 0.66 -9.83
C ILE A 577 -9.16 0.61 -10.06
N LYS A 578 -9.95 0.99 -9.04
CA LYS A 578 -11.38 1.26 -9.22
C LYS A 578 -11.45 2.10 -10.50
N LYS A 579 -12.31 1.75 -11.46
CA LYS A 579 -12.34 2.45 -12.75
C LYS A 579 -12.47 3.95 -12.48
N GLN A 580 -11.44 4.75 -12.83
CA GLN A 580 -11.61 6.19 -12.90
C GLN A 580 -12.68 6.38 -13.98
N HIS A 581 -13.83 6.96 -13.65
CA HIS A 581 -14.87 7.14 -14.64
C HIS A 581 -14.36 8.11 -15.73
N THR A 582 -13.86 7.58 -16.84
CA THR A 582 -13.42 8.37 -17.99
C THR A 582 -14.61 8.58 -18.91
N GLY A 583 -15.29 9.71 -18.77
CA GLY A 583 -16.47 10.07 -19.56
C GLY A 583 -17.65 10.53 -18.70
N LEU A 584 -18.86 10.53 -19.28
CA LEU A 584 -20.09 10.89 -18.58
C LEU A 584 -20.70 9.71 -17.84
N PHE A 585 -20.99 9.86 -16.55
CA PHE A 585 -21.71 8.86 -15.75
C PHE A 585 -23.05 8.51 -16.40
N THR A 586 -23.34 7.22 -16.47
CA THR A 586 -24.54 6.67 -17.08
C THR A 586 -25.56 6.24 -16.04
N VAL A 587 -26.79 6.03 -16.49
CA VAL A 587 -27.85 5.44 -15.65
C VAL A 587 -27.44 4.07 -15.08
N GLN A 588 -26.63 3.31 -15.83
CA GLN A 588 -26.14 2.00 -15.38
C GLN A 588 -25.14 2.13 -14.22
N ASP A 589 -24.28 3.15 -14.21
CA ASP A 589 -23.36 3.41 -13.10
C ASP A 589 -24.12 3.68 -11.80
N GLY A 590 -25.25 4.41 -11.89
CA GLY A 590 -26.16 4.61 -10.77
C GLY A 590 -26.83 3.32 -10.29
N LYS A 591 -27.24 2.44 -11.21
CA LYS A 591 -27.82 1.14 -10.88
C LYS A 591 -26.80 0.21 -10.20
N ASP A 592 -25.59 0.14 -10.72
CA ASP A 592 -24.52 -0.71 -10.17
C ASP A 592 -24.07 -0.24 -8.79
N ALA A 593 -23.97 1.08 -8.59
CA ALA A 593 -23.69 1.66 -7.28
C ALA A 593 -24.81 1.36 -6.27
N LEU A 594 -26.08 1.50 -6.67
CA LEU A 594 -27.23 1.18 -5.82
C LEU A 594 -27.28 -0.29 -5.41
N ARG A 595 -26.84 -1.21 -6.28
CA ARG A 595 -26.71 -2.63 -5.94
C ARG A 595 -25.77 -2.82 -4.75
N LYS A 596 -24.61 -2.15 -4.76
CA LYS A 596 -23.65 -2.22 -3.65
C LYS A 596 -24.23 -1.64 -2.36
N ILE A 597 -24.95 -0.53 -2.44
CA ILE A 597 -25.66 0.05 -1.28
C ILE A 597 -26.72 -0.91 -0.74
N TYR A 598 -27.47 -1.57 -1.63
CA TYR A 598 -28.45 -2.59 -1.26
C TYR A 598 -27.80 -3.75 -0.52
N ASP A 599 -26.73 -4.31 -1.07
CA ASP A 599 -26.04 -5.47 -0.50
C ASP A 599 -25.40 -5.13 0.86
N LYS A 600 -24.92 -3.89 1.04
CA LYS A 600 -24.21 -3.45 2.25
C LYS A 600 -25.12 -2.92 3.36
N TYR A 601 -26.15 -2.13 3.01
CA TYR A 601 -26.99 -1.40 3.97
C TYR A 601 -28.45 -1.84 3.96
N GLY A 602 -28.81 -2.78 3.09
CA GLY A 602 -30.16 -3.32 2.97
C GLY A 602 -31.10 -2.48 2.10
N LYS A 603 -32.31 -3.03 1.90
CA LYS A 603 -33.32 -2.49 0.99
C LYS A 603 -33.75 -1.07 1.35
N ASP A 604 -34.00 -0.79 2.63
CA ASP A 604 -34.58 0.48 3.06
C ASP A 604 -33.64 1.66 2.77
N MET A 605 -32.36 1.51 3.07
CA MET A 605 -31.35 2.54 2.76
C MET A 605 -31.20 2.71 1.24
N SER A 606 -31.15 1.61 0.49
CA SER A 606 -31.06 1.66 -0.98
C SER A 606 -32.25 2.39 -1.61
N VAL A 607 -33.47 2.16 -1.12
CA VAL A 607 -34.68 2.88 -1.56
C VAL A 607 -34.55 4.39 -1.32
N ILE A 608 -34.07 4.80 -0.14
CA ILE A 608 -33.91 6.22 0.19
C ILE A 608 -32.87 6.88 -0.72
N VAL A 609 -31.70 6.25 -0.88
CA VAL A 609 -30.61 6.75 -1.73
C VAL A 609 -31.06 6.84 -3.19
N GLU A 610 -31.76 5.83 -3.72
CA GLU A 610 -32.28 5.87 -5.10
C GLU A 610 -33.26 7.02 -5.31
N ARG A 611 -34.14 7.29 -4.34
CA ARG A 611 -35.12 8.39 -4.42
C ARG A 611 -34.44 9.76 -4.46
N ILE A 612 -33.44 9.98 -3.60
CA ILE A 612 -32.63 11.22 -3.61
C ILE A 612 -31.99 11.40 -4.97
N PHE A 613 -31.24 10.40 -5.46
CA PHE A 613 -30.61 10.51 -6.76
C PHE A 613 -31.63 10.76 -7.87
N ARG A 614 -32.76 10.06 -7.89
CA ARG A 614 -33.77 10.24 -8.93
C ARG A 614 -34.34 11.66 -8.96
N ILE A 615 -34.57 12.30 -7.82
CA ILE A 615 -35.05 13.68 -7.76
C ILE A 615 -33.95 14.65 -8.19
N GLU A 616 -32.79 14.58 -7.55
CA GLU A 616 -31.73 15.58 -7.73
C GLU A 616 -31.04 15.48 -9.10
N THR A 617 -31.12 14.33 -9.76
CA THR A 617 -30.38 14.06 -11.00
C THR A 617 -31.28 13.82 -12.21
N THR A 618 -32.57 14.15 -12.13
CA THR A 618 -33.54 13.85 -13.21
C THR A 618 -33.46 12.37 -13.60
N HIS A 619 -33.61 11.47 -12.63
CA HIS A 619 -33.50 10.02 -12.83
C HIS A 619 -32.17 9.55 -13.44
N PHE A 620 -31.04 10.06 -12.94
CA PHE A 620 -29.68 9.73 -13.39
C PHE A 620 -29.34 10.20 -14.82
N THR A 621 -30.07 11.19 -15.35
CA THR A 621 -29.83 11.71 -16.71
C THR A 621 -29.46 13.18 -16.75
N SER A 622 -29.38 13.88 -15.61
CA SER A 622 -28.98 15.29 -15.60
C SER A 622 -27.52 15.44 -16.04
N GLY A 623 -27.21 16.52 -16.76
CA GLY A 623 -25.82 16.81 -17.14
C GLY A 623 -24.90 16.98 -15.92
N GLN A 624 -25.43 17.48 -14.80
CA GLN A 624 -24.66 17.56 -13.55
C GLN A 624 -24.30 16.17 -13.04
N TYR A 625 -25.23 15.22 -13.00
CA TYR A 625 -24.92 13.84 -12.63
C TYR A 625 -23.93 13.20 -13.59
N GLN A 626 -24.15 13.35 -14.89
CA GLN A 626 -23.25 12.83 -15.92
C GLN A 626 -21.80 13.30 -15.73
N HIS A 627 -21.57 14.53 -15.27
CA HIS A 627 -20.22 15.04 -15.07
C HIS A 627 -19.66 14.86 -13.65
N CYS A 628 -20.50 14.73 -12.64
CA CYS A 628 -20.09 14.73 -11.22
C CYS A 628 -20.26 13.40 -10.52
N GLY A 629 -21.20 12.56 -10.97
CA GLY A 629 -21.56 11.30 -10.32
C GLY A 629 -22.26 11.49 -8.96
N ALA A 630 -22.78 12.68 -8.65
CA ALA A 630 -23.37 13.03 -7.36
C ALA A 630 -24.71 13.77 -7.53
N PRO A 631 -25.60 13.81 -6.52
CA PRO A 631 -26.88 14.50 -6.59
C PRO A 631 -26.77 15.95 -6.07
N GLY A 632 -26.32 16.87 -6.92
CA GLY A 632 -26.37 18.31 -6.61
C GLY A 632 -25.42 18.81 -5.52
N MET A 633 -24.31 18.10 -5.24
CA MET A 633 -23.31 18.54 -4.25
C MET A 633 -22.55 19.79 -4.69
N GLU A 634 -22.99 20.98 -4.26
CA GLU A 634 -22.34 22.26 -4.56
C GLU A 634 -21.08 22.49 -3.72
N VAL A 635 -20.08 23.16 -4.31
CA VAL A 635 -18.81 23.53 -3.66
C VAL A 635 -19.03 24.74 -2.75
N HIS A 636 -18.64 24.62 -1.48
CA HIS A 636 -18.72 25.72 -0.49
C HIS A 636 -17.52 25.78 0.46
N GLY A 637 -16.42 25.10 0.12
CA GLY A 637 -15.16 25.12 0.87
C GLY A 637 -13.97 24.65 0.03
N SER A 638 -12.82 24.46 0.69
CA SER A 638 -11.57 24.07 0.02
C SER A 638 -11.46 22.55 -0.21
N PRO A 639 -10.68 22.09 -1.20
CA PRO A 639 -10.31 20.68 -1.35
C PRO A 639 -9.67 20.11 -0.07
N PRO A 640 -9.71 18.78 0.15
CA PRO A 640 -10.30 17.76 -0.73
C PRO A 640 -11.82 17.59 -0.56
N ALA A 641 -12.40 18.11 0.51
CA ALA A 641 -13.81 17.88 0.86
C ALA A 641 -14.78 18.95 0.30
N TYR A 642 -14.27 20.09 -0.17
CA TYR A 642 -15.05 21.16 -0.80
C TYR A 642 -16.20 21.71 0.05
N GLY A 643 -16.03 21.69 1.38
CA GLY A 643 -17.03 22.11 2.38
C GLY A 643 -17.84 20.96 2.98
N TRP A 644 -17.78 19.76 2.38
CA TRP A 644 -18.45 18.56 2.88
C TRP A 644 -17.63 17.84 3.96
N SER A 645 -18.18 16.82 4.63
CA SER A 645 -17.60 16.24 5.86
C SER A 645 -16.18 15.70 5.65
N SER A 646 -15.16 16.47 6.05
CA SER A 646 -13.73 16.11 5.92
C SER A 646 -13.39 14.82 6.64
N ASP A 647 -14.02 14.55 7.78
CA ASP A 647 -13.73 13.39 8.62
C ASP A 647 -14.11 12.08 7.92
N PHE A 648 -15.24 12.07 7.20
CA PHE A 648 -15.64 10.93 6.37
C PHE A 648 -14.60 10.65 5.29
N PHE A 649 -14.13 11.69 4.61
CA PHE A 649 -13.16 11.56 3.52
C PHE A 649 -11.74 11.24 4.01
N ALA A 650 -11.41 11.58 5.26
CA ALA A 650 -10.19 11.15 5.91
C ALA A 650 -10.24 9.66 6.28
N GLN A 651 -11.39 9.17 6.76
CA GLN A 651 -11.61 7.75 7.07
C GLN A 651 -11.78 6.87 5.83
N HIS A 652 -12.17 7.47 4.69
CA HIS A 652 -12.32 6.79 3.41
C HIS A 652 -11.60 7.50 2.26
N PRO A 653 -10.25 7.45 2.21
CA PRO A 653 -9.47 8.17 1.19
C PRO A 653 -9.88 7.83 -0.25
N GLY A 654 -10.29 6.57 -0.51
CA GLY A 654 -10.79 6.12 -1.82
C GLY A 654 -12.14 6.69 -2.25
N TYR A 655 -12.82 7.46 -1.39
CA TYR A 655 -14.08 8.16 -1.70
C TYR A 655 -13.90 9.67 -1.83
N GLN A 656 -12.68 10.19 -1.74
CA GLN A 656 -12.41 11.61 -1.87
C GLN A 656 -12.89 12.17 -3.22
N PRO A 657 -13.50 13.36 -3.23
CA PRO A 657 -13.76 14.09 -4.45
C PRO A 657 -12.49 14.28 -5.29
N THR A 658 -12.64 14.16 -6.60
CA THR A 658 -11.53 14.23 -7.56
C THR A 658 -11.39 15.60 -8.22
N GLY A 659 -12.37 16.48 -8.03
CA GLY A 659 -12.34 17.82 -8.62
C GLY A 659 -13.69 18.52 -8.58
N ILE A 660 -13.83 19.51 -9.46
CA ILE A 660 -15.04 20.33 -9.59
C ILE A 660 -15.49 20.41 -11.06
N TRP A 661 -16.79 20.49 -11.28
CA TRP A 661 -17.37 20.75 -12.59
C TRP A 661 -18.30 21.96 -12.51
N SER A 662 -18.16 22.89 -13.45
CA SER A 662 -18.89 24.15 -13.45
C SER A 662 -19.88 24.22 -14.61
N LYS A 663 -21.11 24.65 -14.35
CA LYS A 663 -22.09 24.94 -15.41
C LYS A 663 -22.94 26.16 -15.06
N LYS A 664 -23.20 27.01 -16.05
CA LYS A 664 -24.18 28.10 -15.93
C LYS A 664 -25.59 27.51 -15.86
N GLU A 665 -26.39 27.97 -14.92
CA GLU A 665 -27.78 27.53 -14.77
C GLU A 665 -28.54 27.81 -16.09
N GLY A 666 -29.12 26.78 -16.71
CA GLY A 666 -29.90 26.94 -17.93
C GLY A 666 -31.25 27.60 -17.62
N LYS A 667 -31.97 28.13 -18.64
CA LYS A 667 -33.37 28.56 -18.48
C LYS A 667 -34.19 27.38 -17.96
N GLY A 668 -34.57 27.40 -16.69
CA GLY A 668 -35.37 26.34 -16.07
C GLY A 668 -36.71 26.15 -16.75
N LEU A 669 -37.16 24.89 -16.84
CA LEU A 669 -38.53 24.53 -17.21
C LEU A 669 -39.44 24.79 -16.00
N SER A 670 -40.40 25.71 -16.18
CA SER A 670 -41.36 26.25 -15.20
C SER A 670 -40.83 27.34 -14.27
N GLY A 671 -41.45 28.52 -14.37
CA GLY A 671 -41.38 29.59 -13.37
C GLY A 671 -42.21 29.27 -12.11
N GLN A 672 -42.00 28.09 -11.50
CA GLN A 672 -42.67 27.70 -10.26
C GLN A 672 -41.74 27.06 -9.20
N GLY A 673 -40.43 27.01 -9.41
CA GLY A 673 -39.47 26.58 -8.38
C GLY A 673 -38.86 27.78 -7.64
N GLY A 674 -39.07 27.88 -6.33
CA GLY A 674 -38.79 29.06 -5.49
C GLY A 674 -37.33 29.42 -5.19
N ASN A 675 -36.37 29.17 -6.07
CA ASN A 675 -35.00 29.69 -5.92
C ASN A 675 -34.70 30.72 -7.01
N THR A 676 -34.23 31.90 -6.61
CA THR A 676 -33.77 32.98 -7.50
C THR A 676 -32.71 32.43 -8.45
N GLN A 677 -32.99 32.41 -9.75
CA GLN A 677 -32.03 31.96 -10.77
C GLN A 677 -30.81 32.89 -10.78
N VAL A 678 -29.63 32.30 -10.70
CA VAL A 678 -28.37 33.03 -10.72
C VAL A 678 -27.79 32.89 -12.13
N THR A 679 -28.06 33.87 -12.98
CA THR A 679 -27.68 33.85 -14.41
C THR A 679 -26.30 34.45 -14.69
N ASP A 680 -25.67 35.08 -13.70
CA ASP A 680 -24.41 35.81 -13.81
C ASP A 680 -23.17 34.99 -13.40
N LYS A 681 -23.32 33.93 -12.60
CA LYS A 681 -22.22 33.01 -12.20
C LYS A 681 -22.54 31.54 -12.46
N SER A 682 -21.51 30.77 -12.81
CA SER A 682 -21.60 29.31 -12.92
C SER A 682 -21.70 28.68 -11.53
N LYS A 683 -22.60 27.71 -11.34
CA LYS A 683 -22.58 26.84 -10.17
C LYS A 683 -21.45 25.82 -10.29
N GLN A 684 -20.79 25.52 -9.18
CA GLN A 684 -19.70 24.57 -9.11
C GLN A 684 -20.13 23.36 -8.31
N PHE A 685 -19.95 22.17 -8.87
CA PHE A 685 -20.34 20.90 -8.28
C PHE A 685 -19.11 20.03 -8.04
N VAL A 686 -19.15 19.29 -6.93
CA VAL A 686 -18.12 18.33 -6.55
C VAL A 686 -18.15 17.12 -7.49
N VAL A 687 -16.99 16.73 -8.03
CA VAL A 687 -16.84 15.56 -8.90
C VAL A 687 -16.29 14.40 -8.08
N PHE A 688 -16.96 13.26 -8.15
CA PHE A 688 -16.54 12.04 -7.48
C PHE A 688 -15.86 11.07 -8.44
N TYR A 689 -14.99 10.22 -7.88
CA TYR A 689 -14.33 9.15 -8.60
C TYR A 689 -15.31 8.10 -9.15
N SER A 690 -16.41 7.85 -8.44
CA SER A 690 -17.48 6.92 -8.80
C SER A 690 -18.82 7.34 -8.19
N VAL A 691 -19.93 6.85 -8.76
CA VAL A 691 -21.27 7.05 -8.18
C VAL A 691 -21.42 6.34 -6.82
N GLU A 692 -20.69 5.24 -6.61
CA GLU A 692 -20.62 4.56 -5.32
C GLU A 692 -20.07 5.49 -4.23
N SER A 693 -18.99 6.22 -4.52
CA SER A 693 -18.36 7.13 -3.56
C SER A 693 -19.33 8.21 -3.07
N SER A 694 -20.13 8.79 -3.96
CA SER A 694 -21.13 9.80 -3.60
C SER A 694 -22.32 9.18 -2.88
N MET A 695 -22.74 7.96 -3.23
CA MET A 695 -23.80 7.24 -2.51
C MET A 695 -23.38 6.85 -1.09
N GLU A 696 -22.15 6.38 -0.89
CA GLU A 696 -21.57 6.08 0.43
C GLU A 696 -21.52 7.35 1.29
N TYR A 697 -21.18 8.50 0.71
CA TYR A 697 -21.26 9.78 1.40
C TYR A 697 -22.70 10.12 1.82
N ILE A 698 -23.70 9.89 0.96
CA ILE A 698 -25.11 10.12 1.31
C ILE A 698 -25.55 9.20 2.45
N VAL A 699 -25.16 7.92 2.44
CA VAL A 699 -25.47 7.01 3.56
C VAL A 699 -24.86 7.53 4.86
N HIS A 700 -23.58 7.94 4.84
CA HIS A 700 -22.95 8.57 5.98
C HIS A 700 -23.72 9.81 6.45
N TYR A 701 -24.11 10.68 5.52
CA TYR A 701 -24.86 11.90 5.82
C TYR A 701 -26.22 11.61 6.48
N ILE A 702 -26.98 10.64 5.94
CA ILE A 702 -28.25 10.19 6.51
C ILE A 702 -28.05 9.67 7.94
N ASN A 703 -27.03 8.82 8.14
CA ASN A 703 -26.74 8.23 9.46
C ASN A 703 -26.29 9.28 10.47
N LYS A 704 -25.46 10.25 10.05
CA LYS A 704 -25.03 11.39 10.87
C LYS A 704 -26.21 12.22 11.37
N HIS A 705 -27.31 12.23 10.62
CA HIS A 705 -28.56 12.92 10.96
C HIS A 705 -29.66 11.95 11.43
N SER A 706 -29.30 10.83 12.05
CA SER A 706 -30.21 9.88 12.68
C SER A 706 -31.31 9.36 11.74
N GLY A 707 -30.96 9.12 10.46
CA GLY A 707 -31.89 8.65 9.44
C GLY A 707 -32.68 9.74 8.72
N ASN A 708 -32.52 11.02 9.11
CA ASN A 708 -33.26 12.13 8.49
C ASN A 708 -32.65 12.54 7.14
N TYR A 709 -33.01 11.82 6.08
CA TYR A 709 -32.54 12.09 4.73
C TYR A 709 -32.98 13.45 4.16
N SER A 710 -34.03 14.07 4.68
CA SER A 710 -34.53 15.36 4.16
C SER A 710 -33.65 16.56 4.50
N TRP A 711 -32.70 16.39 5.42
CA TRP A 711 -31.63 17.37 5.64
C TRP A 711 -30.74 17.57 4.41
N TRP A 712 -30.70 16.59 3.50
CA TRP A 712 -30.02 16.74 2.21
C TRP A 712 -30.51 17.95 1.42
N TYR A 713 -31.81 18.23 1.51
CA TYR A 713 -32.46 19.31 0.76
C TYR A 713 -32.49 20.64 1.52
N SER A 714 -32.84 20.62 2.82
CA SER A 714 -32.96 21.85 3.61
C SER A 714 -32.95 21.58 5.12
N THR A 715 -32.49 22.55 5.91
CA THR A 715 -32.65 22.57 7.37
C THR A 715 -34.03 23.07 7.82
N GLN A 716 -34.84 23.63 6.91
CA GLN A 716 -36.17 24.15 7.22
C GLN A 716 -37.23 23.04 7.24
N GLU A 717 -37.98 22.92 8.34
CA GLU A 717 -38.91 21.81 8.55
C GLU A 717 -40.04 21.73 7.50
N SER A 718 -40.54 22.90 7.06
CA SER A 718 -41.57 23.00 6.02
C SER A 718 -41.07 22.47 4.66
N ALA A 719 -39.85 22.82 4.29
CA ALA A 719 -39.18 22.34 3.09
C ALA A 719 -38.86 20.84 3.18
N GLN A 720 -38.43 20.36 4.35
CA GLN A 720 -38.20 18.93 4.59
C GLN A 720 -39.47 18.10 4.44
N LYS A 721 -40.62 18.57 4.93
CA LYS A 721 -41.92 17.90 4.77
C LYS A 721 -42.28 17.73 3.29
N LEU A 722 -42.09 18.78 2.49
CA LEU A 722 -42.32 18.74 1.05
C LEU A 722 -41.37 17.75 0.37
N TYR A 723 -40.08 17.81 0.69
CA TYR A 723 -39.08 16.91 0.12
C TYR A 723 -39.34 15.43 0.43
N ARG A 724 -39.76 15.11 1.66
CA ARG A 724 -40.15 13.74 2.02
C ARG A 724 -41.34 13.26 1.20
N LYS A 725 -42.33 14.12 0.96
CA LYS A 725 -43.51 13.81 0.14
C LYS A 725 -43.10 13.54 -1.32
N GLU A 726 -42.24 14.38 -1.89
CA GLU A 726 -41.74 14.22 -3.25
C GLU A 726 -40.89 12.96 -3.40
N CYS A 727 -39.94 12.72 -2.49
CA CYS A 727 -39.17 11.48 -2.43
C CYS A 727 -40.07 10.24 -2.32
N GLY A 728 -41.10 10.30 -1.47
CA GLY A 728 -42.05 9.20 -1.25
C GLY A 728 -42.85 8.84 -2.50
N ALA A 729 -43.10 9.80 -3.40
CA ALA A 729 -43.81 9.58 -4.66
C ALA A 729 -42.94 8.90 -5.74
N ILE A 730 -41.62 8.89 -5.58
CA ILE A 730 -40.70 8.26 -6.54
C ILE A 730 -40.67 6.75 -6.35
N ILE A 731 -40.83 6.03 -7.47
CA ILE A 731 -40.72 4.58 -7.54
C ILE A 731 -39.23 4.20 -7.69
N PRO A 732 -38.64 3.47 -6.72
CA PRO A 732 -37.24 3.04 -6.76
C PRO A 732 -37.09 1.80 -7.65
N LYS A 733 -37.16 2.01 -8.98
CA LYS A 733 -37.17 0.93 -9.97
C LYS A 733 -36.00 -0.04 -9.82
N PHE A 734 -34.78 0.46 -9.61
CA PHE A 734 -33.61 -0.40 -9.52
C PHE A 734 -33.64 -1.25 -8.27
N THR A 735 -33.88 -0.64 -7.11
CA THR A 735 -33.97 -1.33 -5.84
C THR A 735 -35.10 -2.39 -5.82
N ASN A 736 -36.20 -2.13 -6.52
CA ASN A 736 -37.28 -3.11 -6.65
C ASN A 736 -36.87 -4.31 -7.52
N GLU A 737 -36.21 -4.08 -8.66
CA GLU A 737 -35.66 -5.15 -9.51
C GLU A 737 -34.66 -6.03 -8.75
N PHE A 738 -33.97 -5.46 -7.77
CA PHE A 738 -32.99 -6.18 -6.94
C PHE A 738 -33.65 -7.23 -6.05
N SER A 739 -34.86 -6.95 -5.55
CA SER A 739 -35.65 -7.89 -4.77
C SER A 739 -36.31 -8.99 -5.62
N ASP A 740 -36.56 -8.72 -6.89
CA ASP A 740 -37.23 -9.68 -7.79
C ASP A 740 -36.26 -10.72 -8.38
N ALA A 741 -34.95 -10.57 -8.16
CA ALA A 741 -33.89 -11.48 -8.62
C ALA A 741 -33.63 -12.67 -7.66
N LYS A 742 -34.55 -12.98 -6.74
CA LYS A 742 -34.58 -14.23 -5.97
C LYS A 742 -35.90 -14.96 -6.17
N GLN A 743 -35.94 -15.79 -7.22
CA GLN A 743 -36.36 -17.19 -7.14
C GLN A 743 -35.32 -18.05 -7.83
#